data_AF-A0A438N9J8-F1
#
_entry.id   AF-A0A438N9J8-F1
#
_cell.length_a   1.000
_cell.length_b   1.000
_cell.length_c   1.000
_cell.angle_alpha   90.00
_cell.angle_beta   90.00
_cell.angle_gamma   90.00
#
_symmetry.space_group_name_H-M   'P 1'
#
loop_
_entity.id
_entity.type
_entity.pdbx_description
1 polymer ?
#
loop_
_entity_poly.entity_id
_entity_poly.type
_entity_poly.pdbx_seq_one_letter_code
_entity_poly.pdbx_strand_id
1 'polypeptide(L)'
;MSSAVARLANLKVGPAQFEPSGDFGLIGLAVMGQNLILNAADHGFTVVAFNRTVSKVDRFLENEAKGKSIVGAHSIEEFCAKLKTPRRIMLLVMAGPAVDDFIEKLLPFVEKGDIIIDGGNSHYPDSNRRTQYLAEKGIRFVGAGVSGGEEGARYGPSLMPGGNEEAWPYIKDVFQSIAAKSDGEPCCDWVGDEGAGHYVKMVHNGIEYGDMQLICEAYDVMKRGLGMSYKEMGDVFAEWNKGVLDSFLIEITRDVLRYNDDDGTPLVEKILDSAGQKGTGKWTAINALDLGMPVTLIGEAVFARCLSSLKDERGRAAKVLSGPTPTFTGDKAAFLKNLEQALYASKIISYAQGFMLMQTAAKQYGWKLNKPSIALMWRGGCIIRSVFLKDITAAYRAEPDLENLLFNDFFNKAIHTAQDGWRDVVAFTVKAGIPTPAFSTALAFFDGYRTKDLPANLLQAQRDYFGAHTFQVKPDQGPEILSAIMASDTKRQNSGARVAVALPKADAAATGSQTVSLDIALQQAIGSRVRLNLVATGQPAVTGVVFTADPLTNLLVLNTVSTSSTIITASSLAAPSGTYRIIPISQISSFQVLSLPPPNPEPTNAALNAIDTNATQARLAKSIAAKQAAQARLGPKGTTPTDQALFEALSRTMPATWSGSGMLISDTYLIEKPYDAANVRFVEGRHGDLERMKKVVEMERQKVRLKLSKNLLDGKMGSDKSPAKSSSPSQMKKGG
;
A
#
# COMPACT_ATOMS: atom_id res chain seq x y z
N MET A 1 53.39 -13.33 -12.52
CA MET A 1 53.99 -14.50 -13.20
C MET A 1 52.97 -15.09 -14.15
N SER A 2 53.35 -15.41 -15.40
CA SER A 2 52.42 -16.02 -16.36
C SER A 2 52.02 -17.43 -15.90
N SER A 3 50.79 -17.83 -16.21
CA SER A 3 50.17 -19.11 -15.83
C SER A 3 50.93 -20.36 -16.33
N ALA A 4 51.91 -20.18 -17.22
CA ALA A 4 52.79 -21.23 -17.72
C ALA A 4 53.82 -21.69 -16.67
N VAL A 5 54.32 -20.79 -15.82
CA VAL A 5 55.36 -21.12 -14.83
C VAL A 5 54.79 -21.89 -13.64
N ALA A 6 53.53 -21.62 -13.26
CA ALA A 6 52.87 -22.31 -12.15
C ALA A 6 52.51 -23.78 -12.45
N ARG A 7 52.31 -24.15 -13.73
CA ARG A 7 51.98 -25.53 -14.12
C ARG A 7 53.15 -26.50 -14.02
N LEU A 8 54.39 -26.01 -14.07
CA LEU A 8 55.59 -26.84 -13.96
C LEU A 8 55.96 -27.18 -12.51
N ALA A 9 55.39 -26.49 -11.52
CA ALA A 9 55.82 -26.57 -10.11
C ALA A 9 54.83 -27.31 -9.17
N ASN A 10 53.73 -27.89 -9.68
CA ASN A 10 52.72 -28.60 -8.87
C ASN A 10 52.16 -27.78 -7.67
N LEU A 11 52.15 -26.45 -7.79
CA LEU A 11 51.54 -25.55 -6.82
C LEU A 11 50.04 -25.45 -7.08
N LYS A 12 49.22 -25.78 -6.06
CA LYS A 12 47.78 -25.47 -6.07
C LYS A 12 47.60 -23.96 -6.06
N VAL A 13 47.39 -23.36 -7.23
CA VAL A 13 46.97 -21.96 -7.33
C VAL A 13 45.48 -21.92 -6.97
N GLY A 14 45.14 -21.29 -5.84
CA GLY A 14 43.75 -21.00 -5.49
C GLY A 14 43.07 -20.10 -6.54
N PRO A 15 41.75 -19.85 -6.42
CA PRO A 15 41.08 -18.90 -7.32
C PRO A 15 41.83 -17.57 -7.33
N ALA A 16 41.91 -16.92 -8.49
CA ALA A 16 42.62 -15.66 -8.67
C ALA A 16 42.24 -14.69 -7.54
N GLN A 17 43.21 -14.28 -6.73
CA GLN A 17 43.02 -13.24 -5.72
C GLN A 17 42.75 -11.92 -6.47
N PHE A 18 41.48 -11.59 -6.63
CA PHE A 18 41.09 -10.24 -7.01
C PHE A 18 41.37 -9.32 -5.83
N GLU A 19 42.20 -8.30 -6.02
CA GLU A 19 42.28 -7.22 -5.04
C GLU A 19 40.93 -6.48 -5.01
N PRO A 20 40.26 -6.38 -3.84
CA PRO A 20 38.98 -5.69 -3.75
C PRO A 20 39.15 -4.20 -4.10
N SER A 21 38.48 -3.77 -5.15
CA SER A 21 38.58 -2.40 -5.68
C SER A 21 37.28 -1.60 -5.53
N GLY A 22 36.16 -2.27 -5.30
CA GLY A 22 34.85 -1.64 -5.18
C GLY A 22 34.68 -0.85 -3.88
N ASP A 23 34.44 0.46 -3.99
CA ASP A 23 34.07 1.31 -2.88
C ASP A 23 32.64 1.04 -2.43
N PHE A 24 31.73 0.78 -3.36
CA PHE A 24 30.31 0.60 -3.09
C PHE A 24 29.74 -0.51 -3.96
N GLY A 25 28.82 -1.31 -3.42
CA GLY A 25 28.13 -2.35 -4.17
C GLY A 25 26.65 -2.04 -4.27
N LEU A 26 26.05 -2.25 -5.45
CA LEU A 26 24.60 -2.14 -5.62
C LEU A 26 24.02 -3.39 -6.28
N ILE A 27 23.02 -3.97 -5.61
CA ILE A 27 22.22 -5.11 -6.07
C ILE A 27 20.85 -4.62 -6.55
N GLY A 28 20.55 -4.82 -7.82
CA GLY A 28 19.27 -4.47 -8.43
C GLY A 28 19.40 -3.45 -9.55
N LEU A 29 19.48 -3.93 -10.79
CA LEU A 29 19.71 -3.10 -11.98
C LEU A 29 18.41 -2.71 -12.70
N ALA A 30 17.41 -2.26 -11.94
CA ALA A 30 16.32 -1.48 -12.51
C ALA A 30 16.82 -0.06 -12.86
N VAL A 31 15.98 0.73 -13.54
CA VAL A 31 16.31 2.11 -13.95
C VAL A 31 16.90 2.94 -12.80
N MET A 32 16.27 2.92 -11.62
CA MET A 32 16.78 3.63 -10.44
C MET A 32 18.18 3.16 -10.00
N GLY A 33 18.44 1.84 -10.03
CA GLY A 33 19.71 1.27 -9.57
C GLY A 33 20.85 1.54 -10.54
N GLN A 34 20.58 1.44 -11.84
CA GLN A 34 21.54 1.82 -12.88
C GLN A 34 21.94 3.29 -12.73
N ASN A 35 20.97 4.19 -12.59
CA ASN A 35 21.23 5.62 -12.46
C ASN A 35 21.98 6.00 -11.18
N LEU A 36 21.69 5.35 -10.05
CA LEU A 36 22.48 5.53 -8.81
C LEU A 36 23.93 5.05 -8.97
N ILE A 37 24.16 3.92 -9.63
CA ILE A 37 25.51 3.42 -9.92
C ILE A 37 26.27 4.42 -10.81
N LEU A 38 25.62 4.91 -11.87
CA LEU A 38 26.23 5.90 -12.78
C LEU A 38 26.55 7.20 -12.05
N ASN A 39 25.66 7.65 -11.17
CA ASN A 39 25.87 8.82 -10.33
C ASN A 39 27.10 8.64 -9.42
N ALA A 40 27.20 7.52 -8.71
CA ALA A 40 28.37 7.22 -7.88
C ALA A 40 29.68 7.12 -8.69
N ALA A 41 29.64 6.51 -9.87
CA ALA A 41 30.81 6.42 -10.75
C ALA A 41 31.29 7.80 -11.22
N ASP A 42 30.37 8.70 -11.58
CA ASP A 42 30.70 10.07 -11.98
C ASP A 42 31.30 10.91 -10.83
N HIS A 43 31.01 10.53 -9.58
CA HIS A 43 31.60 11.13 -8.38
C HIS A 43 32.89 10.43 -7.92
N GLY A 44 33.48 9.60 -8.78
CA GLY A 44 34.81 9.01 -8.56
C GLY A 44 34.83 7.73 -7.72
N PHE A 45 33.67 7.14 -7.42
CA PHE A 45 33.61 5.85 -6.72
C PHE A 45 33.72 4.68 -7.71
N THR A 46 34.41 3.62 -7.31
CA THR A 46 34.35 2.34 -8.03
C THR A 46 33.17 1.53 -7.53
N VAL A 47 32.22 1.22 -8.41
CA VAL A 47 30.96 0.58 -8.02
C VAL A 47 30.87 -0.85 -8.54
N VAL A 48 30.56 -1.80 -7.66
CA VAL A 48 30.28 -3.19 -8.05
C VAL A 48 28.79 -3.34 -8.33
N ALA A 49 28.42 -3.70 -9.55
CA ALA A 49 27.05 -3.89 -10.00
C ALA A 49 26.67 -5.37 -10.00
N PHE A 50 25.55 -5.71 -9.36
CA PHE A 50 25.01 -7.07 -9.41
C PHE A 50 23.49 -7.08 -9.62
N ASN A 51 22.99 -8.14 -10.25
CA ASN A 51 21.57 -8.39 -10.38
C ASN A 51 21.29 -9.88 -10.46
N ARG A 52 20.15 -10.32 -9.91
CA ARG A 52 19.71 -11.74 -9.94
C ARG A 52 19.73 -12.33 -11.36
N THR A 53 19.29 -11.55 -12.33
CA THR A 53 19.37 -11.90 -13.75
C THR A 53 20.67 -11.32 -14.31
N VAL A 54 21.66 -12.17 -14.50
CA VAL A 54 23.04 -11.76 -14.79
C VAL A 54 23.20 -11.10 -16.16
N SER A 55 22.38 -11.46 -17.15
CA SER A 55 22.37 -10.77 -18.45
C SER A 55 22.05 -9.27 -18.37
N LYS A 56 21.40 -8.80 -17.30
CA LYS A 56 21.22 -7.36 -17.05
C LYS A 56 22.51 -6.67 -16.63
N VAL A 57 23.43 -7.39 -15.96
CA VAL A 57 24.76 -6.89 -15.60
C VAL A 57 25.56 -6.69 -16.88
N ASP A 58 25.64 -7.73 -17.72
CA ASP A 58 26.39 -7.68 -18.99
C ASP A 58 25.89 -6.55 -19.89
N ARG A 59 24.56 -6.47 -20.10
CA ARG A 59 23.93 -5.39 -20.88
C ARG A 59 24.27 -4.01 -20.32
N PHE A 60 24.22 -3.82 -19.00
CA PHE A 60 24.53 -2.52 -18.39
C PHE A 60 25.99 -2.12 -18.61
N LEU A 61 26.94 -3.06 -18.44
CA LEU A 61 28.37 -2.83 -18.65
C LEU A 61 28.73 -2.55 -20.10
N GLU A 62 28.07 -3.22 -21.04
CA GLU A 62 28.29 -3.04 -22.48
C GLU A 62 27.72 -1.73 -23.01
N ASN A 63 26.74 -1.15 -22.30
CA ASN A 63 26.02 0.06 -22.71
C ASN A 63 26.28 1.22 -21.74
N GLU A 64 25.35 1.52 -20.83
CA GLU A 64 25.34 2.76 -20.05
C GLU A 64 26.57 2.92 -19.13
N ALA A 65 27.13 1.81 -18.64
CA ALA A 65 28.31 1.80 -17.77
C ALA A 65 29.66 1.68 -18.51
N LYS A 66 29.65 1.60 -19.85
CA LYS A 66 30.87 1.40 -20.64
C LYS A 66 31.86 2.55 -20.43
N GLY A 67 33.09 2.21 -20.07
CA GLY A 67 34.18 3.19 -19.85
C GLY A 67 34.12 3.93 -18.52
N LYS A 68 33.23 3.54 -17.59
CA LYS A 68 33.13 4.09 -16.23
C LYS A 68 33.79 3.15 -15.21
N SER A 69 34.01 3.64 -13.99
CA SER A 69 34.53 2.88 -12.84
C SER A 69 33.48 1.91 -12.26
N ILE A 70 32.91 1.06 -13.11
CA ILE A 70 31.84 0.13 -12.75
C ILE A 70 32.27 -1.28 -13.12
N VAL A 71 32.20 -2.20 -12.14
CA VAL A 71 32.59 -3.60 -12.30
C VAL A 71 31.37 -4.48 -12.08
N GLY A 72 31.08 -5.42 -12.98
CA GLY A 72 30.01 -6.41 -12.75
C GLY A 72 30.45 -7.56 -11.88
N ALA A 73 29.49 -8.21 -11.25
CA ALA A 73 29.64 -9.55 -10.69
C ALA A 73 28.56 -10.48 -11.25
N HIS A 74 28.84 -11.78 -11.27
CA HIS A 74 27.97 -12.82 -11.80
C HIS A 74 27.46 -13.77 -10.69
N SER A 75 27.99 -13.65 -9.47
CA SER A 75 27.49 -14.30 -8.26
C SER A 75 27.55 -13.37 -7.04
N ILE A 76 26.85 -13.73 -5.96
CA ILE A 76 26.88 -12.96 -4.69
C ILE A 76 28.26 -13.09 -4.02
N GLU A 77 28.88 -14.26 -4.07
CA GLU A 77 30.24 -14.48 -3.57
C GLU A 77 31.25 -13.57 -4.29
N GLU A 78 31.18 -13.52 -5.62
CA GLU A 78 32.04 -12.65 -6.44
C GLU A 78 31.77 -11.17 -6.15
N PHE A 79 30.50 -10.80 -6.00
CA PHE A 79 30.11 -9.44 -5.64
C PHE A 79 30.73 -9.00 -4.31
N CYS A 80 30.61 -9.83 -3.26
CA CYS A 80 31.20 -9.54 -1.95
C CYS A 80 32.73 -9.55 -1.98
N ALA A 81 33.36 -10.42 -2.78
CA ALA A 81 34.81 -10.50 -2.92
C ALA A 81 35.42 -9.27 -3.62
N LYS A 82 34.66 -8.58 -4.47
CA LYS A 82 35.11 -7.37 -5.18
C LYS A 82 35.04 -6.09 -4.35
N LEU A 83 34.39 -6.12 -3.18
CA LEU A 83 34.16 -4.95 -2.33
C LEU A 83 35.24 -4.78 -1.26
N LYS A 84 35.69 -3.52 -1.07
CA LYS A 84 36.54 -3.13 0.06
C LYS A 84 35.81 -3.33 1.39
N THR A 85 36.56 -3.65 2.45
CA THR A 85 36.03 -3.81 3.81
C THR A 85 36.12 -2.49 4.60
N PRO A 86 35.14 -2.18 5.49
CA PRO A 86 33.85 -2.87 5.63
C PRO A 86 33.02 -2.73 4.36
N ARG A 87 32.39 -3.84 3.93
CA ARG A 87 31.60 -3.89 2.69
C ARG A 87 30.40 -2.99 2.81
N ARG A 88 30.13 -2.21 1.77
CA ARG A 88 29.00 -1.27 1.67
C ARG A 88 28.08 -1.73 0.57
N ILE A 89 26.99 -2.42 0.95
CA ILE A 89 26.15 -3.18 0.02
C ILE A 89 24.74 -2.58 0.01
N MET A 90 24.36 -1.94 -1.08
CA MET A 90 23.02 -1.38 -1.27
C MET A 90 22.11 -2.32 -2.06
N LEU A 91 20.93 -2.56 -1.52
CA LEU A 91 19.85 -3.30 -2.13
C LEU A 91 18.85 -2.32 -2.72
N LEU A 92 18.64 -2.37 -4.04
CA LEU A 92 17.62 -1.61 -4.73
C LEU A 92 16.68 -2.54 -5.49
N VAL A 93 16.00 -3.39 -4.71
CA VAL A 93 15.11 -4.45 -5.19
C VAL A 93 13.67 -4.18 -4.78
N MET A 94 12.74 -5.05 -5.21
CA MET A 94 11.35 -4.96 -4.78
C MET A 94 11.25 -5.06 -3.26
N ALA A 95 10.48 -4.17 -2.64
CA ALA A 95 10.23 -4.20 -1.19
C ALA A 95 9.55 -5.52 -0.74
N GLY A 96 9.71 -5.85 0.54
CA GLY A 96 9.16 -7.08 1.13
C GLY A 96 10.12 -8.27 1.02
N PRO A 97 9.61 -9.50 0.75
CA PRO A 97 10.40 -10.73 0.86
C PRO A 97 11.67 -10.78 0.00
N ALA A 98 11.69 -10.07 -1.13
CA ALA A 98 12.87 -10.05 -1.99
C ALA A 98 14.09 -9.38 -1.31
N VAL A 99 13.88 -8.40 -0.43
CA VAL A 99 14.97 -7.81 0.37
C VAL A 99 15.51 -8.84 1.35
N ASP A 100 14.61 -9.54 2.06
CA ASP A 100 14.99 -10.57 3.05
C ASP A 100 15.73 -11.75 2.40
N ASP A 101 15.27 -12.21 1.24
CA ASP A 101 15.94 -13.25 0.45
C ASP A 101 17.38 -12.86 0.06
N PHE A 102 17.62 -11.57 -0.23
CA PHE A 102 18.97 -11.08 -0.54
C PHE A 102 19.83 -10.96 0.71
N ILE A 103 19.26 -10.48 1.82
CA ILE A 103 19.97 -10.44 3.11
C ILE A 103 20.47 -11.84 3.46
N GLU A 104 19.61 -12.86 3.44
CA GLU A 104 19.99 -14.24 3.77
C GLU A 104 21.08 -14.80 2.85
N LYS A 105 21.06 -14.43 1.56
CA LYS A 105 22.11 -14.86 0.61
C LYS A 105 23.43 -14.13 0.81
N LEU A 106 23.43 -12.93 1.39
CA LEU A 106 24.62 -12.14 1.68
C LEU A 106 25.32 -12.62 2.95
N LEU A 107 24.56 -13.06 3.96
CA LEU A 107 25.08 -13.44 5.27
C LEU A 107 26.28 -14.41 5.25
N PRO A 108 26.37 -15.41 4.35
CA PRO A 108 27.53 -16.31 4.28
C PRO A 108 28.83 -15.63 3.79
N PHE A 109 28.75 -14.44 3.18
CA PHE A 109 29.85 -13.77 2.48
C PHE A 109 30.18 -12.38 3.04
N VAL A 110 29.53 -11.98 4.14
CA VAL A 110 29.79 -10.73 4.86
C VAL A 110 30.38 -11.04 6.24
N GLU A 111 31.12 -10.10 6.80
CA GLU A 111 31.76 -10.24 8.10
C GLU A 111 31.34 -9.13 9.07
N LYS A 112 31.70 -9.29 10.35
CA LYS A 112 31.32 -8.33 11.40
C LYS A 112 31.80 -6.92 11.02
N GLY A 113 30.90 -5.96 11.09
CA GLY A 113 31.13 -4.56 10.74
C GLY A 113 30.74 -4.20 9.31
N ASP A 114 30.48 -5.17 8.42
CA ASP A 114 29.92 -4.91 7.10
C ASP A 114 28.53 -4.25 7.18
N ILE A 115 28.16 -3.57 6.10
CA ILE A 115 27.00 -2.68 6.05
C ILE A 115 26.07 -3.12 4.91
N ILE A 116 24.84 -3.48 5.27
CA ILE A 116 23.75 -3.72 4.33
C ILE A 116 22.80 -2.52 4.35
N ILE A 117 22.56 -1.95 3.17
CA ILE A 117 21.73 -0.77 2.98
C ILE A 117 20.52 -1.20 2.16
N ASP A 118 19.31 -1.04 2.70
CA ASP A 118 18.08 -1.17 1.91
C ASP A 118 17.70 0.21 1.38
N GLY A 119 17.87 0.41 0.07
CA GLY A 119 17.53 1.66 -0.62
C GLY A 119 16.12 1.67 -1.22
N GLY A 120 15.35 0.60 -0.99
CA GLY A 120 14.00 0.44 -1.54
C GLY A 120 12.97 1.36 -0.88
N ASN A 121 11.71 1.25 -1.32
CA ASN A 121 10.58 1.83 -0.60
C ASN A 121 10.01 0.79 0.38
N SER A 122 10.85 0.30 1.29
CA SER A 122 10.45 -0.68 2.30
C SER A 122 9.58 -0.03 3.39
N HIS A 123 8.69 -0.83 3.98
CA HIS A 123 7.88 -0.38 5.10
C HIS A 123 8.75 -0.31 6.36
N TYR A 124 8.68 0.77 7.13
CA TYR A 124 9.60 1.02 8.24
C TYR A 124 9.67 -0.09 9.32
N PRO A 125 8.58 -0.83 9.66
CA PRO A 125 8.68 -1.93 10.63
C PRO A 125 9.54 -3.09 10.13
N ASP A 126 9.59 -3.31 8.81
CA ASP A 126 10.52 -4.29 8.23
C ASP A 126 11.97 -3.86 8.45
N SER A 127 12.25 -2.56 8.35
CA SER A 127 13.57 -2.02 8.65
C SER A 127 13.91 -2.05 10.13
N ASN A 128 12.97 -1.81 11.04
CA ASN A 128 13.20 -2.01 12.48
C ASN A 128 13.62 -3.46 12.74
N ARG A 129 12.85 -4.43 12.23
CA ARG A 129 13.16 -5.86 12.36
C ARG A 129 14.51 -6.22 11.75
N ARG A 130 14.82 -5.75 10.54
CA ARG A 130 16.10 -6.02 9.85
C ARG A 130 17.28 -5.42 10.60
N THR A 131 17.12 -4.22 11.16
CA THR A 131 18.16 -3.55 11.96
C THR A 131 18.54 -4.40 13.16
N GLN A 132 17.55 -4.84 13.93
CA GLN A 132 17.76 -5.67 15.12
C GLN A 132 18.35 -7.05 14.76
N TYR A 133 17.77 -7.72 13.77
CA TYR A 133 18.22 -9.03 13.30
C TYR A 133 19.68 -9.06 12.82
N LEU A 134 20.10 -8.03 12.08
CA LEU A 134 21.46 -7.94 11.57
C LEU A 134 22.46 -7.51 12.64
N ALA A 135 22.05 -6.66 13.58
CA ALA A 135 22.87 -6.28 14.73
C ALA A 135 23.26 -7.49 15.58
N GLU A 136 22.36 -8.46 15.80
CA GLU A 136 22.65 -9.74 16.49
C GLU A 136 23.75 -10.56 15.81
N LYS A 137 23.97 -10.36 14.51
CA LYS A 137 25.02 -11.01 13.71
C LYS A 137 26.29 -10.17 13.58
N GLY A 138 26.32 -8.99 14.21
CA GLY A 138 27.40 -8.02 14.09
C GLY A 138 27.45 -7.31 12.73
N ILE A 139 26.34 -7.32 11.98
CA ILE A 139 26.21 -6.63 10.69
C ILE A 139 25.42 -5.34 10.91
N ARG A 140 25.89 -4.24 10.31
CA ARG A 140 25.19 -2.95 10.39
C ARG A 140 24.14 -2.87 9.28
N PHE A 141 22.96 -2.36 9.62
CA PHE A 141 21.88 -2.14 8.66
C PHE A 141 21.52 -0.67 8.57
N VAL A 142 21.23 -0.22 7.36
CA VAL A 142 20.71 1.13 7.08
C VAL A 142 19.49 1.02 6.15
N GLY A 143 18.33 1.44 6.61
CA GLY A 143 17.18 1.71 5.74
C GLY A 143 17.28 3.14 5.20
N ALA A 144 17.45 3.30 3.89
CA ALA A 144 17.70 4.58 3.26
C ALA A 144 16.64 4.90 2.20
N GLY A 145 15.76 5.85 2.50
CA GLY A 145 14.84 6.36 1.51
C GLY A 145 15.55 7.09 0.37
N VAL A 146 15.26 6.72 -0.88
CA VAL A 146 15.78 7.41 -2.08
C VAL A 146 14.65 8.12 -2.82
N SER A 147 14.71 9.44 -3.00
CA SER A 147 13.68 10.22 -3.71
C SER A 147 14.27 11.08 -4.84
N GLY A 148 13.54 11.21 -5.95
CA GLY A 148 13.94 12.03 -7.11
C GLY A 148 13.61 11.47 -8.48
N GLY A 149 13.03 10.27 -8.54
CA GLY A 149 12.73 9.61 -9.81
C GLY A 149 13.99 9.20 -10.57
N GLU A 150 13.84 8.90 -11.85
CA GLU A 150 14.92 8.44 -12.71
C GLU A 150 16.04 9.47 -12.84
N GLU A 151 15.68 10.70 -13.20
CA GLU A 151 16.61 11.81 -13.38
C GLU A 151 17.27 12.23 -12.06
N GLY A 152 16.50 12.29 -10.96
CA GLY A 152 17.05 12.56 -9.64
C GLY A 152 18.06 11.49 -9.21
N ALA A 153 17.79 10.20 -9.43
CA ALA A 153 18.77 9.15 -9.14
C ALA A 153 20.10 9.34 -9.89
N ARG A 154 20.03 9.84 -11.13
CA ARG A 154 21.18 10.00 -12.03
C ARG A 154 22.08 11.18 -11.66
N TYR A 155 21.50 12.29 -11.20
CA TYR A 155 22.24 13.56 -11.02
C TYR A 155 22.25 14.07 -9.58
N GLY A 156 21.39 13.55 -8.70
CA GLY A 156 21.29 14.00 -7.32
C GLY A 156 19.94 13.68 -6.70
N PRO A 157 19.77 12.53 -6.02
CA PRO A 157 18.54 12.27 -5.28
C PRO A 157 18.61 12.90 -3.89
N SER A 158 17.47 12.92 -3.22
CA SER A 158 17.42 13.04 -1.76
C SER A 158 17.61 11.65 -1.15
N LEU A 159 18.51 11.55 -0.17
CA LEU A 159 18.86 10.29 0.50
C LEU A 159 18.62 10.42 2.01
N MET A 160 17.81 9.53 2.57
CA MET A 160 17.30 9.60 3.94
C MET A 160 17.73 8.36 4.75
N PRO A 161 19.02 8.20 5.09
CA PRO A 161 19.53 7.04 5.81
C PRO A 161 19.16 7.05 7.30
N GLY A 162 18.68 5.91 7.82
CA GLY A 162 18.55 5.63 9.25
C GLY A 162 18.79 4.14 9.54
N GLY A 163 19.12 3.80 10.78
CA GLY A 163 19.50 2.42 11.15
C GLY A 163 20.51 2.37 12.29
N ASN A 164 21.59 1.61 12.10
CA ASN A 164 22.72 1.63 13.03
C ASN A 164 23.63 2.83 12.77
N GLU A 165 23.67 3.81 13.68
CA GLU A 165 24.43 5.06 13.52
C GLU A 165 25.93 4.83 13.25
N GLU A 166 26.52 3.76 13.79
CA GLU A 166 27.92 3.38 13.51
C GLU A 166 28.22 3.14 12.02
N ALA A 167 27.21 2.89 11.19
CA ALA A 167 27.40 2.74 9.74
C ALA A 167 27.65 4.09 9.05
N TRP A 168 27.15 5.19 9.62
CA TRP A 168 27.12 6.50 8.98
C TRP A 168 28.51 6.99 8.52
N PRO A 169 29.57 6.95 9.34
CA PRO A 169 30.89 7.40 8.92
C PRO A 169 31.45 6.68 7.68
N TYR A 170 31.04 5.43 7.43
CA TYR A 170 31.54 4.63 6.30
C TYR A 170 30.79 4.88 4.99
N ILE A 171 29.53 5.35 5.08
CA ILE A 171 28.67 5.58 3.91
C ILE A 171 28.47 7.06 3.59
N LYS A 172 28.74 7.95 4.56
CA LYS A 172 28.52 9.40 4.47
C LYS A 172 29.12 10.00 3.21
N ASP A 173 30.38 9.71 2.92
CA ASP A 173 31.07 10.32 1.77
C ASP A 173 30.43 9.95 0.44
N VAL A 174 30.05 8.68 0.26
CA VAL A 174 29.35 8.23 -0.95
C VAL A 174 27.98 8.90 -1.04
N PHE A 175 27.20 8.80 0.04
CA PHE A 175 25.83 9.29 0.10
C PHE A 175 25.73 10.80 -0.11
N GLN A 176 26.56 11.57 0.60
CA GLN A 176 26.55 13.02 0.47
C GLN A 176 27.07 13.43 -0.90
N SER A 177 28.09 12.77 -1.47
CA SER A 177 28.61 13.12 -2.80
C SER A 177 27.56 12.96 -3.89
N ILE A 178 26.83 11.84 -3.90
CA ILE A 178 25.85 11.55 -4.96
C ILE A 178 24.52 12.26 -4.76
N ALA A 179 24.23 12.79 -3.58
CA ALA A 179 22.97 13.48 -3.28
C ALA A 179 22.88 14.85 -3.95
N ALA A 180 21.65 15.29 -4.24
CA ALA A 180 21.39 16.67 -4.65
C ALA A 180 21.97 17.67 -3.64
N LYS A 181 22.30 18.88 -4.10
CA LYS A 181 22.77 19.98 -3.25
C LYS A 181 21.77 21.11 -3.24
N SER A 182 21.55 21.73 -2.08
CA SER A 182 20.78 22.97 -1.94
C SER A 182 21.65 23.99 -1.23
N ASP A 183 21.98 25.10 -1.90
CA ASP A 183 22.90 26.14 -1.40
C ASP A 183 24.25 25.56 -0.89
N GLY A 184 24.78 24.56 -1.61
CA GLY A 184 26.03 23.86 -1.28
C GLY A 184 25.88 22.72 -0.26
N GLU A 185 24.76 22.63 0.47
CA GLU A 185 24.52 21.59 1.45
C GLU A 185 23.97 20.30 0.79
N PRO A 186 24.49 19.10 1.11
CA PRO A 186 23.93 17.84 0.64
C PRO A 186 22.49 17.64 1.15
N CYS A 187 21.60 17.24 0.26
CA CYS A 187 20.26 16.74 0.57
C CYS A 187 20.34 15.28 1.08
N CYS A 188 21.26 15.05 2.02
CA CYS A 188 21.50 13.79 2.69
C CYS A 188 22.19 14.02 4.04
N ASP A 189 21.57 13.51 5.10
CA ASP A 189 22.13 13.49 6.44
C ASP A 189 21.56 12.29 7.23
N TRP A 190 22.14 11.98 8.38
CA TRP A 190 21.64 10.91 9.24
C TRP A 190 20.27 11.28 9.82
N VAL A 191 19.25 10.45 9.52
CA VAL A 191 17.86 10.70 9.94
C VAL A 191 17.64 10.33 11.40
N GLY A 192 18.13 9.16 11.81
CA GLY A 192 17.89 8.58 13.13
C GLY A 192 17.98 7.06 13.14
N ASP A 193 17.51 6.49 14.24
CA ASP A 193 17.71 5.07 14.56
C ASP A 193 16.75 4.14 13.80
N GLU A 194 17.13 2.86 13.69
CA GLU A 194 16.30 1.79 13.13
C GLU A 194 15.66 2.13 11.76
N GLY A 195 14.32 2.03 11.64
CA GLY A 195 13.58 2.33 10.42
C GLY A 195 13.30 3.80 10.16
N ALA A 196 13.89 4.74 10.92
CA ALA A 196 13.59 6.17 10.82
C ALA A 196 13.78 6.71 9.39
N GLY A 197 14.82 6.27 8.66
CA GLY A 197 15.06 6.68 7.28
C GLY A 197 13.91 6.33 6.32
N HIS A 198 13.42 5.09 6.38
CA HIS A 198 12.24 4.68 5.61
C HIS A 198 10.94 5.29 6.12
N TYR A 199 10.84 5.60 7.42
CA TYR A 199 9.69 6.31 7.97
C TYR A 199 9.60 7.73 7.40
N VAL A 200 10.71 8.49 7.41
CA VAL A 200 10.76 9.82 6.80
C VAL A 200 10.45 9.76 5.31
N LYS A 201 10.92 8.73 4.59
CA LYS A 201 10.56 8.53 3.18
C LYS A 201 9.08 8.20 2.97
N MET A 202 8.47 7.44 3.86
CA MET A 202 7.04 7.16 3.84
C MET A 202 6.26 8.48 3.97
N VAL A 203 6.59 9.31 4.96
CA VAL A 203 5.95 10.62 5.18
C VAL A 203 6.19 11.57 4.01
N HIS A 204 7.40 11.63 3.44
CA HIS A 204 7.68 12.35 2.20
C HIS A 204 6.69 11.97 1.09
N ASN A 205 6.46 10.67 0.87
CA ASN A 205 5.51 10.23 -0.16
C ASN A 205 4.05 10.53 0.20
N GLY A 206 3.71 10.59 1.49
CA GLY A 206 2.41 11.09 1.94
C GLY A 206 2.22 12.56 1.57
N ILE A 207 3.21 13.40 1.87
CA ILE A 207 3.22 14.82 1.51
C ILE A 207 3.17 15.00 -0.02
N GLU A 208 3.91 14.20 -0.78
CA GLU A 208 3.85 14.17 -2.25
C GLU A 208 2.41 13.92 -2.75
N TYR A 209 1.67 13.00 -2.11
CA TYR A 209 0.28 12.74 -2.47
C TYR A 209 -0.62 13.94 -2.18
N GLY A 210 -0.40 14.61 -1.04
CA GLY A 210 -1.09 15.85 -0.67
C GLY A 210 -0.84 16.98 -1.68
N ASP A 211 0.43 17.25 -1.99
CA ASP A 211 0.82 18.31 -2.94
C ASP A 211 0.21 18.08 -4.33
N MET A 212 0.30 16.85 -4.85
CA MET A 212 -0.32 16.50 -6.13
C MET A 212 -1.84 16.70 -6.11
N GLN A 213 -2.51 16.27 -5.03
CA GLN A 213 -3.97 16.40 -4.92
C GLN A 213 -4.40 17.88 -4.85
N LEU A 214 -3.67 18.72 -4.10
CA LEU A 214 -3.94 20.16 -4.03
C LEU A 214 -3.78 20.84 -5.40
N ILE A 215 -2.74 20.48 -6.16
CA ILE A 215 -2.52 20.99 -7.52
C ILE A 215 -3.64 20.53 -8.46
N CYS A 216 -4.07 19.26 -8.37
CA CYS A 216 -5.21 18.74 -9.13
C CYS A 216 -6.52 19.48 -8.80
N GLU A 217 -6.74 19.87 -7.54
CA GLU A 217 -7.90 20.67 -7.14
C GLU A 217 -7.84 22.08 -7.73
N ALA A 218 -6.68 22.74 -7.68
CA ALA A 218 -6.50 24.04 -8.35
C ALA A 218 -6.77 23.95 -9.86
N TYR A 219 -6.26 22.90 -10.52
CA TYR A 219 -6.53 22.61 -11.92
C TYR A 219 -8.04 22.41 -12.20
N ASP A 220 -8.75 21.60 -11.40
CA ASP A 220 -10.18 21.34 -11.62
C ASP A 220 -11.03 22.60 -11.39
N VAL A 221 -10.64 23.45 -10.43
CA VAL A 221 -11.27 24.76 -10.20
C VAL A 221 -11.08 25.68 -11.40
N MET A 222 -9.87 25.77 -11.97
CA MET A 222 -9.64 26.58 -13.18
C MET A 222 -10.42 26.04 -14.38
N LYS A 223 -10.41 24.72 -14.58
CA LYS A 223 -11.04 24.07 -15.73
C LYS A 223 -12.57 24.13 -15.65
N ARG A 224 -13.16 23.52 -14.62
CA ARG A 224 -14.62 23.39 -14.48
C ARG A 224 -15.26 24.61 -13.86
N GLY A 225 -14.56 25.32 -12.97
CA GLY A 225 -15.09 26.51 -12.29
C GLY A 225 -14.97 27.77 -13.14
N LEU A 226 -13.79 28.01 -13.72
CA LEU A 226 -13.49 29.25 -14.46
C LEU A 226 -13.55 29.09 -15.99
N GLY A 227 -13.71 27.87 -16.49
CA GLY A 227 -13.78 27.57 -17.93
C GLY A 227 -12.50 27.88 -18.69
N MET A 228 -11.34 27.75 -18.04
CA MET A 228 -10.04 28.09 -18.64
C MET A 228 -9.54 27.03 -19.60
N SER A 229 -8.85 27.45 -20.64
CA SER A 229 -8.10 26.58 -21.54
C SER A 229 -6.80 26.09 -20.88
N TYR A 230 -6.25 24.98 -21.37
CA TYR A 230 -5.01 24.40 -20.86
C TYR A 230 -3.80 25.29 -20.98
N LYS A 231 -3.74 26.07 -22.06
CA LYS A 231 -2.68 27.06 -22.23
C LYS A 231 -2.76 28.14 -21.15
N GLU A 232 -3.95 28.69 -20.90
CA GLU A 232 -4.14 29.68 -19.84
C GLU A 232 -3.82 29.11 -18.46
N MET A 233 -4.24 27.86 -18.18
CA MET A 233 -3.87 27.19 -16.92
C MET A 233 -2.35 26.99 -16.80
N GLY A 234 -1.69 26.58 -17.88
CA GLY A 234 -0.22 26.47 -17.94
C GLY A 234 0.47 27.82 -17.71
N ASP A 235 -0.09 28.92 -18.22
CA ASP A 235 0.43 30.27 -17.98
C ASP A 235 0.27 30.70 -16.52
N VAL A 236 -0.85 30.35 -15.86
CA VAL A 236 -1.02 30.58 -14.41
C VAL A 236 -0.02 29.79 -13.59
N PHE A 237 0.15 28.49 -13.84
CA PHE A 237 1.15 27.68 -13.12
C PHE A 237 2.58 28.16 -13.40
N ALA A 238 2.86 28.68 -14.62
CA ALA A 238 4.15 29.30 -14.92
C ALA A 238 4.40 30.56 -14.08
N GLU A 239 3.36 31.33 -13.77
CA GLU A 239 3.47 32.52 -12.92
C GLU A 239 3.61 32.15 -11.44
N TRP A 240 2.79 31.23 -10.95
CA TRP A 240 2.89 30.71 -9.58
C TRP A 240 4.27 30.10 -9.28
N ASN A 241 4.91 29.49 -10.28
CA ASN A 241 6.25 28.93 -10.15
C ASN A 241 7.38 29.98 -10.02
N LYS A 242 7.07 31.28 -10.08
CA LYS A 242 8.05 32.36 -9.83
C LYS A 242 7.92 32.95 -8.43
N GLY A 243 6.89 32.52 -7.67
CA GLY A 243 6.53 33.08 -6.37
C GLY A 243 6.65 32.07 -5.24
N VAL A 244 5.74 32.17 -4.27
CA VAL A 244 5.75 31.34 -3.05
C VAL A 244 5.48 29.85 -3.31
N LEU A 245 4.97 29.51 -4.50
CA LEU A 245 4.69 28.15 -4.94
C LEU A 245 5.79 27.53 -5.81
N ASP A 246 6.93 28.22 -6.02
CA ASP A 246 8.07 27.68 -6.79
C ASP A 246 8.47 26.28 -6.27
N SER A 247 8.20 25.28 -7.12
CA SER A 247 8.38 23.88 -6.81
C SER A 247 8.37 23.01 -8.05
N PHE A 248 9.04 21.86 -7.97
CA PHE A 248 9.11 20.92 -9.08
C PHE A 248 7.72 20.46 -9.56
N LEU A 249 6.79 20.20 -8.64
CA LEU A 249 5.45 19.73 -9.00
C LEU A 249 4.64 20.80 -9.76
N ILE A 250 4.82 22.09 -9.43
CA ILE A 250 4.19 23.19 -10.16
C ILE A 250 4.84 23.36 -11.54
N GLU A 251 6.17 23.26 -11.62
CA GLU A 251 6.94 23.30 -12.86
C GLU A 251 6.48 22.23 -13.86
N ILE A 252 6.42 20.95 -13.44
CA ILE A 252 5.98 19.89 -14.35
C ILE A 252 4.50 20.00 -14.68
N THR A 253 3.68 20.58 -13.81
CA THR A 253 2.26 20.80 -14.10
C THR A 253 2.08 21.82 -15.22
N ARG A 254 2.86 22.93 -15.20
CA ARG A 254 2.93 23.88 -16.32
C ARG A 254 3.27 23.17 -17.63
N ASP A 255 4.28 22.31 -17.62
CA ASP A 255 4.75 21.64 -18.84
C ASP A 255 3.74 20.60 -19.35
N VAL A 256 3.16 19.80 -18.45
CA VAL A 256 2.12 18.81 -18.78
C VAL A 256 0.89 19.48 -19.38
N LEU A 257 0.45 20.62 -18.85
CA LEU A 257 -0.70 21.36 -19.39
C LEU A 257 -0.43 21.99 -20.77
N ARG A 258 0.83 22.23 -21.11
CA ARG A 258 1.26 22.76 -22.42
C ARG A 258 1.57 21.66 -23.43
N TYR A 259 1.65 20.41 -23.01
CA TYR A 259 2.01 19.29 -23.87
C TYR A 259 0.80 18.82 -24.69
N ASN A 260 0.93 18.96 -26.02
CA ASN A 260 -0.03 18.41 -26.97
C ASN A 260 0.45 17.06 -27.51
N ASP A 261 -0.51 16.19 -27.79
CA ASP A 261 -0.30 14.95 -28.55
C ASP A 261 -0.12 15.25 -30.05
N ASP A 262 0.20 14.23 -30.85
CA ASP A 262 0.49 14.37 -32.29
C ASP A 262 -0.67 14.99 -33.10
N ASP A 263 -1.90 14.90 -32.60
CA ASP A 263 -3.09 15.52 -33.21
C ASP A 263 -3.33 16.99 -32.79
N GLY A 264 -2.42 17.57 -32.02
CA GLY A 264 -2.47 18.96 -31.56
C GLY A 264 -3.40 19.20 -30.36
N THR A 265 -4.04 18.16 -29.81
CA THR A 265 -4.88 18.29 -28.62
C THR A 265 -4.09 18.03 -27.33
N PRO A 266 -4.44 18.67 -26.19
CA PRO A 266 -3.70 18.46 -24.93
C PRO A 266 -3.73 17.00 -24.49
N LEU A 267 -2.56 16.39 -24.31
CA LEU A 267 -2.43 14.97 -23.96
C LEU A 267 -3.16 14.66 -22.64
N VAL A 268 -3.16 15.61 -21.70
CA VAL A 268 -3.74 15.46 -20.36
C VAL A 268 -5.24 15.10 -20.37
N GLU A 269 -6.02 15.41 -21.42
CA GLU A 269 -7.44 14.96 -21.50
C GLU A 269 -7.64 13.55 -21.99
N LYS A 270 -6.63 13.01 -22.64
CA LYS A 270 -6.67 11.64 -23.13
C LYS A 270 -6.23 10.67 -22.04
N ILE A 271 -5.56 11.16 -21.00
CA ILE A 271 -5.13 10.34 -19.87
C ILE A 271 -6.34 9.92 -19.05
N LEU A 272 -6.48 8.61 -18.83
CA LEU A 272 -7.52 8.06 -17.98
C LEU A 272 -7.39 8.62 -16.55
N ASP A 273 -8.46 9.22 -16.03
CA ASP A 273 -8.58 9.78 -14.69
C ASP A 273 -8.75 8.69 -13.61
N SER A 274 -7.80 7.75 -13.57
CA SER A 274 -7.71 6.64 -12.62
C SER A 274 -6.30 6.58 -12.06
N ALA A 275 -6.10 7.22 -10.90
CA ALA A 275 -4.79 7.38 -10.31
C ALA A 275 -4.29 6.08 -9.66
N GLY A 276 -3.15 5.58 -10.12
CA GLY A 276 -2.44 4.49 -9.47
C GLY A 276 -1.77 4.91 -8.15
N GLN A 277 -1.47 3.91 -7.31
CA GLN A 277 -0.67 4.09 -6.10
C GLN A 277 0.14 2.85 -5.76
N LYS A 278 1.33 3.03 -5.19
CA LYS A 278 2.26 1.95 -4.81
C LYS A 278 2.28 1.65 -3.30
N GLY A 279 1.37 2.23 -2.53
CA GLY A 279 1.13 1.90 -1.11
C GLY A 279 1.68 2.90 -0.09
N THR A 280 2.76 3.62 -0.39
CA THR A 280 3.42 4.51 0.59
C THR A 280 2.55 5.65 1.11
N GLY A 281 1.69 6.24 0.27
CA GLY A 281 0.72 7.25 0.72
C GLY A 281 -0.29 6.67 1.70
N LYS A 282 -0.81 5.47 1.41
CA LYS A 282 -1.70 4.72 2.31
C LYS A 282 -1.01 4.39 3.64
N TRP A 283 0.27 4.00 3.64
CA TRP A 283 1.00 3.71 4.87
C TRP A 283 1.11 4.93 5.79
N THR A 284 1.32 6.13 5.22
CA THR A 284 1.32 7.39 6.00
C THR A 284 -0.03 7.62 6.68
N ALA A 285 -1.14 7.45 5.95
CA ALA A 285 -2.48 7.61 6.49
C ALA A 285 -2.83 6.55 7.56
N ILE A 286 -2.41 5.30 7.36
CA ILE A 286 -2.58 4.23 8.35
C ILE A 286 -1.78 4.54 9.61
N ASN A 287 -0.50 4.90 9.47
CA ASN A 287 0.33 5.19 10.63
C ASN A 287 -0.18 6.42 11.40
N ALA A 288 -0.76 7.40 10.72
CA ALA A 288 -1.44 8.51 11.38
C ALA A 288 -2.61 8.04 12.25
N LEU A 289 -3.42 7.08 11.76
CA LEU A 289 -4.49 6.47 12.56
C LEU A 289 -3.93 5.69 13.75
N ASP A 290 -2.88 4.88 13.54
CA ASP A 290 -2.22 4.10 14.59
C ASP A 290 -1.66 4.99 15.71
N LEU A 291 -1.11 6.16 15.35
CA LEU A 291 -0.54 7.13 16.29
C LEU A 291 -1.55 8.17 16.80
N GLY A 292 -2.82 8.10 16.38
CA GLY A 292 -3.85 9.05 16.79
C GLY A 292 -3.61 10.49 16.32
N MET A 293 -2.94 10.67 15.18
CA MET A 293 -2.57 11.98 14.63
C MET A 293 -3.50 12.43 13.49
N PRO A 294 -3.98 13.68 13.50
CA PRO A 294 -4.94 14.20 12.52
C PRO A 294 -4.27 14.60 11.19
N VAL A 295 -3.71 13.63 10.47
CA VAL A 295 -3.07 13.84 9.16
C VAL A 295 -4.12 13.77 8.04
N THR A 296 -5.08 14.68 8.11
CA THR A 296 -6.32 14.61 7.33
C THR A 296 -6.12 14.82 5.84
N LEU A 297 -5.24 15.76 5.44
CA LEU A 297 -5.05 16.10 4.03
C LEU A 297 -4.45 14.95 3.24
N ILE A 298 -3.40 14.32 3.78
CA ILE A 298 -2.79 13.14 3.15
C ILE A 298 -3.80 11.98 3.10
N GLY A 299 -4.62 11.81 4.14
CA GLY A 299 -5.72 10.85 4.15
C GLY A 299 -6.71 11.07 3.01
N GLU A 300 -7.20 12.30 2.84
CA GLU A 300 -8.09 12.67 1.74
C GLU A 300 -7.43 12.52 0.36
N ALA A 301 -6.14 12.83 0.23
CA ALA A 301 -5.40 12.61 -1.02
C ALA A 301 -5.33 11.12 -1.38
N VAL A 302 -5.20 10.22 -0.41
CA VAL A 302 -5.29 8.77 -0.63
C VAL A 302 -6.72 8.37 -1.04
N PHE A 303 -7.74 8.87 -0.36
CA PHE A 303 -9.13 8.57 -0.71
C PHE A 303 -9.55 9.12 -2.07
N ALA A 304 -9.06 10.29 -2.47
CA ALA A 304 -9.28 10.85 -3.80
C ALA A 304 -8.72 9.94 -4.92
N ARG A 305 -7.54 9.33 -4.72
CA ARG A 305 -7.01 8.32 -5.65
C ARG A 305 -7.90 7.07 -5.70
N CYS A 306 -8.35 6.58 -4.55
CA CYS A 306 -9.30 5.46 -4.49
C CYS A 306 -10.61 5.78 -5.23
N LEU A 307 -11.18 6.98 -5.02
CA LEU A 307 -12.39 7.44 -5.70
C LEU A 307 -12.18 7.54 -7.22
N SER A 308 -11.02 8.04 -7.67
CA SER A 308 -10.68 8.09 -9.10
C SER A 308 -10.64 6.69 -9.73
N SER A 309 -10.19 5.67 -9.00
CA SER A 309 -10.13 4.28 -9.47
C SER A 309 -11.50 3.63 -9.67
N LEU A 310 -12.56 4.16 -9.03
CA LEU A 310 -13.95 3.74 -9.24
C LEU A 310 -14.55 4.35 -10.53
N LYS A 311 -13.77 4.40 -11.63
CA LYS A 311 -14.12 5.13 -12.86
C LYS A 311 -15.47 4.69 -13.45
N ASP A 312 -15.70 3.40 -13.58
CA ASP A 312 -16.96 2.87 -14.14
C ASP A 312 -18.17 3.20 -13.25
N GLU A 313 -17.98 3.19 -11.93
CA GLU A 313 -19.02 3.54 -10.97
C GLU A 313 -19.33 5.04 -11.02
N ARG A 314 -18.30 5.90 -11.04
CA ARG A 314 -18.47 7.34 -11.27
C ARG A 314 -19.17 7.63 -12.60
N GLY A 315 -18.84 6.89 -13.66
CA GLY A 315 -19.50 7.01 -14.96
C GLY A 315 -20.98 6.64 -14.95
N ARG A 316 -21.38 5.66 -14.12
CA ARG A 316 -22.81 5.36 -13.87
C ARG A 316 -23.46 6.42 -12.99
N ALA A 317 -22.80 6.80 -11.89
CA ALA A 317 -23.28 7.79 -10.94
C ALA A 317 -23.57 9.15 -11.61
N ALA A 318 -22.71 9.60 -12.52
CA ALA A 318 -22.88 10.85 -13.27
C ALA A 318 -24.15 10.91 -14.14
N LYS A 319 -24.79 9.77 -14.44
CA LYS A 319 -26.04 9.71 -15.21
C LYS A 319 -27.30 9.76 -14.34
N VAL A 320 -27.17 9.48 -13.04
CA VAL A 320 -28.32 9.29 -12.13
C VAL A 320 -28.32 10.27 -10.96
N LEU A 321 -27.16 10.82 -10.59
CA LEU A 321 -27.03 11.85 -9.56
C LEU A 321 -26.97 13.23 -10.21
N SER A 322 -27.73 14.17 -9.66
CA SER A 322 -27.70 15.58 -10.08
C SER A 322 -26.84 16.42 -9.14
N GLY A 323 -26.35 17.55 -9.64
CA GLY A 323 -25.58 18.53 -8.89
C GLY A 323 -25.68 19.91 -9.54
N PRO A 324 -25.15 20.96 -8.87
CA PRO A 324 -25.13 22.30 -9.45
C PRO A 324 -24.24 22.34 -10.71
N THR A 325 -24.56 23.27 -11.61
CA THR A 325 -23.68 23.57 -12.75
C THR A 325 -22.76 24.73 -12.36
N PRO A 326 -21.42 24.57 -12.43
CA PRO A 326 -20.49 25.65 -12.15
C PRO A 326 -20.77 26.86 -13.05
N THR A 327 -20.95 28.02 -12.42
CA THR A 327 -21.01 29.31 -13.13
C THR A 327 -20.17 30.31 -12.35
N PHE A 328 -19.33 31.06 -13.05
CA PHE A 328 -18.47 32.07 -12.45
C PHE A 328 -18.65 33.40 -13.20
N THR A 329 -19.09 34.42 -12.48
CA THR A 329 -19.37 35.78 -13.01
C THR A 329 -18.50 36.86 -12.38
N GLY A 330 -17.56 36.48 -11.50
CA GLY A 330 -16.66 37.39 -10.81
C GLY A 330 -15.42 37.76 -11.64
N ASP A 331 -14.50 38.48 -10.99
CA ASP A 331 -13.17 38.76 -11.54
C ASP A 331 -12.29 37.51 -11.48
N LYS A 332 -11.95 36.94 -12.64
CA LYS A 332 -11.09 35.76 -12.75
C LYS A 332 -9.70 36.00 -12.19
N ALA A 333 -9.11 37.18 -12.39
CA ALA A 333 -7.76 37.48 -11.93
C ALA A 333 -7.69 37.56 -10.40
N ALA A 334 -8.68 38.22 -9.79
CA ALA A 334 -8.81 38.24 -8.32
C ALA A 334 -9.03 36.82 -7.76
N PHE A 335 -9.89 36.03 -8.40
CA PHE A 335 -10.15 34.66 -7.96
C PHE A 335 -8.92 33.75 -8.09
N LEU A 336 -8.12 33.90 -9.15
CA LEU A 336 -6.87 33.15 -9.31
C LEU A 336 -5.85 33.47 -8.19
N LYS A 337 -5.79 34.71 -7.72
CA LYS A 337 -4.97 35.06 -6.53
C LYS A 337 -5.49 34.37 -5.28
N ASN A 338 -6.81 34.33 -5.09
CA ASN A 338 -7.41 33.59 -3.96
C ASN A 338 -7.12 32.09 -4.05
N LEU A 339 -7.15 31.51 -5.26
CA LEU A 339 -6.82 30.11 -5.51
C LEU A 339 -5.34 29.80 -5.24
N GLU A 340 -4.43 30.70 -5.60
CA GLU A 340 -3.01 30.61 -5.26
C GLU A 340 -2.80 30.55 -3.75
N GLN A 341 -3.47 31.45 -3.02
CA GLN A 341 -3.42 31.51 -1.56
C GLN A 341 -4.06 30.26 -0.92
N ALA A 342 -5.16 29.75 -1.45
CA ALA A 342 -5.80 28.51 -1.01
C ALA A 342 -4.85 27.31 -1.14
N LEU A 343 -4.18 27.20 -2.29
CA LEU A 343 -3.18 26.17 -2.57
C LEU A 343 -2.01 26.27 -1.59
N TYR A 344 -1.45 27.47 -1.42
CA TYR A 344 -0.32 27.70 -0.53
C TYR A 344 -0.66 27.43 0.94
N ALA A 345 -1.78 27.93 1.45
CA ALA A 345 -2.26 27.68 2.81
C ALA A 345 -2.48 26.19 3.07
N SER A 346 -3.15 25.50 2.14
CA SER A 346 -3.42 24.07 2.29
C SER A 346 -2.13 23.24 2.25
N LYS A 347 -1.14 23.66 1.45
CA LYS A 347 0.21 23.08 1.46
C LYS A 347 0.87 23.24 2.83
N ILE A 348 0.83 24.43 3.43
CA ILE A 348 1.34 24.65 4.80
C ILE A 348 0.70 23.68 5.79
N ILE A 349 -0.62 23.48 5.72
CA ILE A 349 -1.33 22.54 6.60
C ILE A 349 -0.85 21.09 6.39
N SER A 350 -0.71 20.64 5.14
CA SER A 350 -0.22 19.28 4.86
C SER A 350 1.17 19.02 5.47
N TYR A 351 2.08 19.98 5.36
CA TYR A 351 3.43 19.84 5.93
C TYR A 351 3.40 19.94 7.46
N ALA A 352 2.60 20.85 8.04
CA ALA A 352 2.41 20.90 9.49
C ALA A 352 1.93 19.55 10.03
N GLN A 353 0.92 18.94 9.41
CA GLN A 353 0.43 17.61 9.76
C GLN A 353 1.51 16.52 9.60
N GLY A 354 2.29 16.54 8.52
CA GLY A 354 3.38 15.58 8.31
C GLY A 354 4.48 15.67 9.36
N PHE A 355 4.88 16.88 9.76
CA PHE A 355 5.86 17.09 10.83
C PHE A 355 5.30 16.76 12.22
N MET A 356 4.00 17.03 12.48
CA MET A 356 3.33 16.54 13.69
C MET A 356 3.40 15.01 13.78
N LEU A 357 3.13 14.31 12.67
CA LEU A 357 3.21 12.85 12.60
C LEU A 357 4.61 12.33 12.93
N MET A 358 5.65 12.89 12.31
CA MET A 358 7.05 12.51 12.58
C MET A 358 7.45 12.76 14.03
N GLN A 359 7.00 13.87 14.63
CA GLN A 359 7.27 14.16 16.04
C GLN A 359 6.61 13.16 17.00
N THR A 360 5.36 12.77 16.73
CA THR A 360 4.68 11.75 17.53
C THR A 360 5.34 10.38 17.36
N ALA A 361 5.75 10.02 16.14
CA ALA A 361 6.48 8.78 15.88
C ALA A 361 7.84 8.76 16.58
N ALA A 362 8.58 9.86 16.57
CA ALA A 362 9.84 9.98 17.31
C ALA A 362 9.65 9.69 18.81
N LYS A 363 8.61 10.26 19.42
CA LYS A 363 8.25 10.02 20.83
C LYS A 363 7.83 8.56 21.07
N GLN A 364 6.98 7.99 20.20
CA GLN A 364 6.46 6.64 20.35
C GLN A 364 7.53 5.55 20.19
N TYR A 365 8.46 5.75 19.25
CA TYR A 365 9.49 4.77 18.91
C TYR A 365 10.85 5.05 19.57
N GLY A 366 10.98 6.15 20.32
CA GLY A 366 12.22 6.54 20.97
C GLY A 366 13.31 7.00 20.00
N TRP A 367 12.97 7.39 18.78
CA TRP A 367 13.93 7.85 17.78
C TRP A 367 14.36 9.30 18.02
N LYS A 368 15.65 9.58 17.79
CA LYS A 368 16.19 10.94 17.77
C LYS A 368 16.15 11.50 16.36
N LEU A 369 15.01 12.06 15.95
CA LEU A 369 14.87 12.66 14.63
C LEU A 369 15.50 14.05 14.56
N ASN A 370 16.33 14.28 13.55
CA ASN A 370 16.87 15.60 13.23
C ASN A 370 15.92 16.36 12.28
N LYS A 371 14.95 17.09 12.84
CA LYS A 371 13.93 17.84 12.07
C LYS A 371 14.53 18.85 11.07
N PRO A 372 15.53 19.69 11.44
CA PRO A 372 16.22 20.55 10.47
C PRO A 372 16.81 19.78 9.29
N SER A 373 17.49 18.66 9.56
CA SER A 373 18.10 17.84 8.51
C SER A 373 17.05 17.17 7.63
N ILE A 374 15.92 16.71 8.19
CA ILE A 374 14.81 16.16 7.40
C ILE A 374 14.27 17.20 6.41
N ALA A 375 14.01 18.43 6.88
CA ALA A 375 13.58 19.52 6.01
C ALA A 375 14.65 19.84 4.94
N LEU A 376 15.93 19.86 5.34
CA LEU A 376 17.05 20.08 4.43
C LEU A 376 17.11 19.03 3.31
N MET A 377 16.98 17.75 3.68
CA MET A 377 17.01 16.64 2.72
C MET A 377 15.90 16.74 1.67
N TRP A 378 14.79 17.42 1.97
CA TRP A 378 13.70 17.61 1.02
C TRP A 378 13.86 18.87 0.15
N ARG A 379 14.80 19.78 0.44
CA ARG A 379 14.98 21.03 -0.34
C ARG A 379 15.43 20.78 -1.80
N GLY A 380 16.06 19.65 -2.08
CA GLY A 380 16.57 19.30 -3.40
C GLY A 380 16.51 17.80 -3.66
N GLY A 381 16.61 17.42 -4.94
CA GLY A 381 16.61 16.03 -5.41
C GLY A 381 15.26 15.32 -5.34
N CYS A 382 14.50 15.45 -4.25
CA CYS A 382 13.22 14.77 -4.08
C CYS A 382 12.08 15.35 -4.95
N ILE A 383 10.92 14.70 -4.98
CA ILE A 383 9.75 15.14 -5.76
C ILE A 383 9.10 16.40 -5.18
N ILE A 384 9.05 16.51 -3.85
CA ILE A 384 8.42 17.66 -3.17
C ILE A 384 9.32 18.89 -3.04
N ARG A 385 10.49 18.89 -3.71
CA ARG A 385 11.47 19.98 -3.65
C ARG A 385 10.86 21.31 -4.05
N SER A 386 11.09 22.34 -3.23
CA SER A 386 10.46 23.65 -3.37
C SER A 386 11.19 24.72 -2.55
N VAL A 387 11.01 25.99 -2.91
CA VAL A 387 11.52 27.12 -2.11
C VAL A 387 10.92 27.11 -0.70
N PHE A 388 9.66 26.67 -0.58
CA PHE A 388 8.91 26.49 0.66
C PHE A 388 9.65 25.67 1.72
N LEU A 389 10.46 24.68 1.31
CA LEU A 389 11.22 23.86 2.25
C LEU A 389 12.40 24.59 2.89
N LYS A 390 12.89 25.68 2.28
CA LYS A 390 13.88 26.56 2.92
C LYS A 390 13.30 27.22 4.16
N ASP A 391 12.04 27.65 4.11
CA ASP A 391 11.35 28.28 5.24
C ASP A 391 11.11 27.27 6.38
N ILE A 392 10.77 26.01 6.05
CA ILE A 392 10.64 24.93 7.04
C ILE A 392 11.99 24.63 7.69
N THR A 393 13.07 24.53 6.89
CA THR A 393 14.43 24.36 7.43
C THR A 393 14.80 25.52 8.34
N ALA A 394 14.52 26.77 7.96
CA ALA A 394 14.81 27.95 8.77
C ALA A 394 14.05 27.93 10.10
N ALA A 395 12.76 27.59 10.08
CA ALA A 395 11.92 27.50 11.28
C ALA A 395 12.49 26.49 12.28
N TYR A 396 12.83 25.27 11.85
CA TYR A 396 13.41 24.27 12.75
C TYR A 396 14.87 24.53 13.13
N ARG A 397 15.64 25.26 12.32
CA ARG A 397 16.99 25.72 12.73
C ARG A 397 16.90 26.76 13.84
N ALA A 398 15.93 27.68 13.77
CA ALA A 398 15.70 28.69 14.80
C ALA A 398 15.12 28.07 16.09
N GLU A 399 14.16 27.15 15.95
CA GLU A 399 13.50 26.48 17.08
C GLU A 399 13.40 24.96 16.81
N PRO A 400 14.43 24.17 17.16
CA PRO A 400 14.44 22.73 16.93
C PRO A 400 13.29 21.98 17.60
N ASP A 401 12.76 22.50 18.71
CA ASP A 401 11.67 21.90 19.47
C ASP A 401 10.28 22.45 19.09
N LEU A 402 10.20 23.24 18.01
CA LEU A 402 8.93 23.79 17.50
C LEU A 402 7.87 22.70 17.36
N GLU A 403 6.78 22.86 18.11
CA GLU A 403 5.70 21.88 18.19
C GLU A 403 4.96 21.75 16.86
N ASN A 404 4.62 22.89 16.26
CA ASN A 404 3.88 22.98 15.01
C ASN A 404 4.41 24.13 14.15
N LEU A 405 4.52 23.91 12.84
CA LEU A 405 4.94 24.94 11.88
C LEU A 405 4.05 26.20 11.94
N LEU A 406 2.76 26.06 12.29
CA LEU A 406 1.82 27.18 12.40
C LEU A 406 2.15 28.17 13.53
N PHE A 407 3.01 27.81 14.48
CA PHE A 407 3.48 28.71 15.53
C PHE A 407 4.69 29.54 15.13
N ASN A 408 5.36 29.20 14.04
CA ASN A 408 6.45 30.03 13.52
C ASN A 408 5.90 31.26 12.78
N ASP A 409 6.51 32.42 13.02
CA ASP A 409 6.07 33.72 12.53
C ASP A 409 5.84 33.78 11.01
N PHE A 410 6.70 33.12 10.23
CA PHE A 410 6.57 33.11 8.77
C PHE A 410 5.28 32.42 8.33
N PHE A 411 5.05 31.18 8.79
CA PHE A 411 3.85 30.41 8.42
C PHE A 411 2.58 31.01 9.04
N ASN A 412 2.67 31.58 10.23
CA ASN A 412 1.56 32.28 10.87
C ASN A 412 1.09 33.46 10.01
N LYS A 413 2.02 34.31 9.58
CA LYS A 413 1.73 35.45 8.68
C LYS A 413 1.19 34.99 7.33
N ALA A 414 1.76 33.93 6.75
CA ALA A 414 1.31 33.36 5.48
C ALA A 414 -0.15 32.90 5.56
N ILE A 415 -0.51 32.14 6.59
CA ILE A 415 -1.88 31.64 6.79
C ILE A 415 -2.87 32.79 7.02
N HIS A 416 -2.51 33.80 7.83
CA HIS A 416 -3.38 34.96 8.05
C HIS A 416 -3.58 35.81 6.79
N THR A 417 -2.59 35.86 5.90
CA THR A 417 -2.73 36.52 4.59
C THR A 417 -3.64 35.70 3.67
N ALA A 418 -3.53 34.38 3.71
CA ALA A 418 -4.21 33.48 2.78
C ALA A 418 -5.67 33.14 3.15
N GLN A 419 -6.02 33.18 4.44
CA GLN A 419 -7.26 32.56 4.94
C GLN A 419 -8.55 33.09 4.31
N ASP A 420 -8.63 34.37 3.94
CA ASP A 420 -9.86 34.94 3.37
C ASP A 420 -10.08 34.40 1.95
N GLY A 421 -9.07 34.52 1.09
CA GLY A 421 -9.12 33.95 -0.27
C GLY A 421 -9.28 32.43 -0.27
N TRP A 422 -8.68 31.75 0.72
CA TRP A 422 -8.86 30.31 0.91
C TRP A 422 -10.30 29.93 1.24
N ARG A 423 -10.94 30.65 2.16
CA ARG A 423 -12.36 30.45 2.51
C ARG A 423 -13.28 30.73 1.32
N ASP A 424 -13.01 31.79 0.57
CA ASP A 424 -13.78 32.14 -0.63
C ASP A 424 -13.73 31.02 -1.68
N VAL A 425 -12.54 30.44 -1.91
CA VAL A 425 -12.36 29.31 -2.83
C VAL A 425 -13.17 28.11 -2.36
N VAL A 426 -13.04 27.69 -1.10
CA VAL A 426 -13.79 26.53 -0.58
C VAL A 426 -15.31 26.77 -0.63
N ALA A 427 -15.77 27.97 -0.28
CA ALA A 427 -17.18 28.31 -0.36
C ALA A 427 -17.71 28.28 -1.81
N PHE A 428 -16.93 28.77 -2.76
CA PHE A 428 -17.26 28.71 -4.18
C PHE A 428 -17.35 27.26 -4.67
N THR A 429 -16.35 26.44 -4.40
CA THR A 429 -16.27 25.07 -4.94
C THR A 429 -17.39 24.18 -4.41
N VAL A 430 -17.75 24.32 -3.13
CA VAL A 430 -18.91 23.65 -2.53
C VAL A 430 -20.20 24.05 -3.24
N LYS A 431 -20.44 25.35 -3.47
CA LYS A 431 -21.64 25.84 -4.18
C LYS A 431 -21.66 25.42 -5.64
N ALA A 432 -20.50 25.35 -6.28
CA ALA A 432 -20.34 24.97 -7.68
C ALA A 432 -20.35 23.46 -7.92
N GLY A 433 -20.29 22.62 -6.88
CA GLY A 433 -20.22 21.16 -7.03
C GLY A 433 -18.86 20.69 -7.59
N ILE A 434 -17.79 21.42 -7.29
CA ILE A 434 -16.42 21.05 -7.64
C ILE A 434 -15.77 20.43 -6.40
N PRO A 435 -15.35 19.15 -6.44
CA PRO A 435 -14.82 18.47 -5.28
C PRO A 435 -13.42 19.00 -4.95
N THR A 436 -13.27 19.61 -3.78
CA THR A 436 -11.97 20.05 -3.23
C THR A 436 -11.69 19.45 -1.86
N PRO A 437 -11.56 18.11 -1.74
CA PRO A 437 -11.40 17.44 -0.45
C PRO A 437 -10.15 17.90 0.31
N ALA A 438 -9.01 18.11 -0.37
CA ALA A 438 -7.78 18.56 0.27
C ALA A 438 -7.86 20.02 0.74
N PHE A 439 -8.40 20.95 -0.06
CA PHE A 439 -8.63 22.33 0.42
C PHE A 439 -9.62 22.38 1.59
N SER A 440 -10.70 21.62 1.50
CA SER A 440 -11.75 21.58 2.53
C SER A 440 -11.22 21.04 3.85
N THR A 441 -10.50 19.93 3.82
CA THR A 441 -9.99 19.29 5.04
C THR A 441 -8.85 20.07 5.67
N ALA A 442 -8.01 20.75 4.88
CA ALA A 442 -7.00 21.63 5.44
C ALA A 442 -7.63 22.83 6.16
N LEU A 443 -8.71 23.42 5.62
CA LEU A 443 -9.40 24.53 6.26
C LEU A 443 -10.09 24.08 7.55
N ALA A 444 -10.75 22.92 7.51
CA ALA A 444 -11.35 22.30 8.68
C ALA A 444 -10.31 21.97 9.76
N PHE A 445 -9.14 21.47 9.38
CA PHE A 445 -8.03 21.24 10.31
C PHE A 445 -7.53 22.55 10.92
N PHE A 446 -7.30 23.59 10.11
CA PHE A 446 -6.83 24.89 10.61
C PHE A 446 -7.80 25.48 11.64
N ASP A 447 -9.11 25.51 11.31
CA ASP A 447 -10.14 26.00 12.24
C ASP A 447 -10.29 25.10 13.46
N GLY A 448 -10.15 23.78 13.31
CA GLY A 448 -10.14 22.84 14.43
C GLY A 448 -8.96 23.04 15.37
N TYR A 449 -7.75 23.18 14.82
CA TYR A 449 -6.50 23.29 15.57
C TYR A 449 -6.41 24.59 16.37
N ARG A 450 -6.90 25.70 15.84
CA ARG A 450 -6.89 27.01 16.52
C ARG A 450 -8.06 27.21 17.50
N THR A 451 -9.00 26.28 17.58
CA THR A 451 -10.20 26.40 18.43
C THR A 451 -9.91 25.80 19.80
N LYS A 452 -9.90 26.65 20.84
CA LYS A 452 -9.68 26.23 22.24
C LYS A 452 -10.66 25.14 22.69
N ASP A 453 -11.94 25.31 22.38
CA ASP A 453 -13.03 24.46 22.86
C ASP A 453 -13.80 23.86 21.67
N LEU A 454 -13.54 22.59 21.37
CA LEU A 454 -14.20 21.84 20.30
C LEU A 454 -15.49 21.14 20.80
N PRO A 455 -16.40 20.75 19.89
CA PRO A 455 -17.64 20.04 20.25
C PRO A 455 -17.42 18.59 20.76
N ALA A 456 -16.16 18.18 21.01
CA ALA A 456 -15.83 16.89 21.59
C ALA A 456 -16.32 16.72 23.04
N ASN A 457 -16.72 17.81 23.71
CA ASN A 457 -17.45 17.74 24.98
C ASN A 457 -18.79 16.99 24.86
N LEU A 458 -19.56 17.23 23.78
CA LEU A 458 -20.80 16.49 23.52
C LEU A 458 -20.50 15.03 23.16
N LEU A 459 -19.45 14.79 22.36
CA LEU A 459 -19.00 13.44 22.02
C LEU A 459 -18.67 12.63 23.29
N GLN A 460 -17.94 13.23 24.24
CA GLN A 460 -17.66 12.62 25.53
C GLN A 460 -18.93 12.35 26.35
N ALA A 461 -19.86 13.31 26.41
CA ALA A 461 -21.13 13.14 27.11
C ALA A 461 -21.99 12.01 26.51
N GLN A 462 -22.04 11.88 25.18
CA GLN A 462 -22.73 10.78 24.51
C GLN A 462 -22.12 9.42 24.86
N ARG A 463 -20.79 9.30 24.76
CA ARG A 463 -20.05 8.07 25.12
C ARG A 463 -20.32 7.64 26.55
N ASP A 464 -20.31 8.59 27.48
CA ASP A 464 -20.63 8.31 28.87
C ASP A 464 -22.10 7.89 29.06
N TYR A 465 -23.03 8.61 28.40
CA TYR A 465 -24.46 8.33 28.50
C TYR A 465 -24.85 6.90 28.10
N PHE A 466 -24.36 6.40 26.96
CA PHE A 466 -24.75 5.06 26.49
C PHE A 466 -23.80 3.94 26.98
N GLY A 467 -22.59 4.28 27.41
CA GLY A 467 -21.50 3.31 27.58
C GLY A 467 -20.69 3.43 28.87
N ALA A 468 -21.02 4.36 29.78
CA ALA A 468 -20.29 4.61 31.02
C ALA A 468 -18.76 4.76 30.81
N HIS A 469 -18.39 5.40 29.69
CA HIS A 469 -17.00 5.58 29.27
C HIS A 469 -16.23 6.64 30.08
N THR A 470 -16.87 7.34 31.02
CA THR A 470 -16.34 8.42 31.84
C THR A 470 -15.88 9.65 31.02
N PHE A 471 -15.65 10.77 31.70
CA PHE A 471 -15.11 12.00 31.10
C PHE A 471 -14.35 12.84 32.15
N GLN A 472 -13.58 13.82 31.68
CA GLN A 472 -12.89 14.79 32.52
C GLN A 472 -13.62 16.15 32.47
N VAL A 473 -13.58 16.88 33.58
CA VAL A 473 -14.10 18.27 33.67
C VAL A 473 -12.97 19.24 33.35
N LYS A 474 -13.30 20.41 32.79
CA LYS A 474 -12.30 21.44 32.50
C LYS A 474 -11.62 21.90 33.80
N PRO A 475 -10.28 22.11 33.82
CA PRO A 475 -9.56 22.49 35.03
C PRO A 475 -10.04 23.81 35.67
N ASP A 476 -10.56 24.74 34.86
CA ASP A 476 -11.08 26.04 35.29
C ASP A 476 -12.51 25.97 35.86
N GLN A 477 -13.15 24.81 35.85
CA GLN A 477 -14.53 24.62 36.32
C GLN A 477 -14.63 23.95 37.72
N GLY A 478 -13.51 23.85 38.44
CA GLY A 478 -13.43 23.61 39.90
C GLY A 478 -13.84 22.22 40.42
N PRO A 479 -13.42 21.85 41.64
CA PRO A 479 -13.74 20.56 42.27
C PRO A 479 -15.22 20.40 42.69
N GLU A 480 -15.99 21.49 42.73
CA GLU A 480 -17.41 21.48 43.11
C GLU A 480 -18.31 20.78 42.08
N ILE A 481 -17.97 20.87 40.79
CA ILE A 481 -18.69 20.14 39.74
C ILE A 481 -18.34 18.65 39.80
N LEU A 482 -17.08 18.31 40.05
CA LEU A 482 -16.65 16.92 40.24
C LEU A 482 -17.36 16.26 41.43
N SER A 483 -17.44 16.98 42.56
CA SER A 483 -18.13 16.48 43.75
C SER A 483 -19.65 16.38 43.55
N ALA A 484 -20.27 17.31 42.82
CA ALA A 484 -21.68 17.21 42.45
C ALA A 484 -21.98 16.04 41.49
N ILE A 485 -21.10 15.80 40.49
CA ILE A 485 -21.22 14.66 39.57
C ILE A 485 -21.02 13.35 40.32
N MET A 486 -19.98 13.23 41.13
CA MET A 486 -19.73 12.04 41.96
C MET A 486 -20.86 11.78 42.96
N ALA A 487 -21.43 12.82 43.59
CA ALA A 487 -22.60 12.70 44.45
C ALA A 487 -23.86 12.26 43.67
N SER A 488 -23.98 12.67 42.39
CA SER A 488 -25.07 12.26 41.50
C SER A 488 -24.91 10.82 40.98
N ASP A 489 -23.68 10.37 40.75
CA ASP A 489 -23.37 8.97 40.39
C ASP A 489 -23.58 8.02 41.57
N THR A 490 -23.22 8.45 42.77
CA THR A 490 -23.52 7.71 44.01
C THR A 490 -25.05 7.62 44.21
N LYS A 491 -25.80 8.68 43.88
CA LYS A 491 -27.27 8.65 43.86
C LYS A 491 -27.82 7.77 42.72
N ARG A 492 -27.26 7.78 41.51
CA ARG A 492 -27.68 6.90 40.39
C ARG A 492 -27.42 5.42 40.69
N GLN A 493 -26.30 5.09 41.32
CA GLN A 493 -25.97 3.72 41.73
C GLN A 493 -26.83 3.26 42.93
N ASN A 494 -27.15 4.15 43.87
CA ASN A 494 -27.95 3.81 45.07
C ASN A 494 -29.48 3.92 44.89
N SER A 495 -29.99 4.63 43.88
CA SER A 495 -31.43 4.87 43.77
C SER A 495 -32.20 3.83 42.98
N GLY A 496 -31.58 2.89 42.25
CA GLY A 496 -32.29 1.85 41.49
C GLY A 496 -33.41 2.36 40.56
N ALA A 497 -33.53 3.67 40.37
CA ALA A 497 -34.66 4.32 39.76
C ALA A 497 -34.22 4.80 38.38
N ARG A 498 -34.64 4.05 37.36
CA ARG A 498 -34.68 4.53 35.99
C ARG A 498 -35.51 5.81 35.98
N VAL A 499 -34.86 6.96 35.77
CA VAL A 499 -35.58 8.19 35.41
C VAL A 499 -36.19 7.94 34.04
N ALA A 500 -37.50 7.73 34.00
CA ALA A 500 -38.26 7.66 32.76
C ALA A 500 -38.29 9.07 32.15
N VAL A 501 -37.62 9.25 31.02
CA VAL A 501 -37.85 10.41 30.16
C VAL A 501 -39.19 10.18 29.48
N ALA A 502 -40.20 10.98 29.85
CA ALA A 502 -41.47 11.01 29.15
C ALA A 502 -41.25 11.55 27.74
N LEU A 503 -41.34 10.68 26.74
CA LEU A 503 -41.55 11.09 25.35
C LEU A 503 -42.92 11.80 25.26
N PRO A 504 -43.08 12.82 24.38
CA PRO A 504 -44.35 13.50 24.21
C PRO A 504 -45.46 12.49 23.88
N LYS A 505 -46.64 12.71 24.47
CA LYS A 505 -47.83 11.88 24.29
C LYS A 505 -48.06 11.63 22.80
N ALA A 506 -47.93 10.36 22.40
CA ALA A 506 -48.36 9.91 21.10
C ALA A 506 -49.88 10.02 21.03
N ASP A 507 -50.36 10.83 20.09
CA ASP A 507 -51.72 10.74 19.59
C ASP A 507 -51.99 9.33 19.06
N ALA A 508 -53.24 8.90 19.19
CA ALA A 508 -53.67 7.55 18.97
C ALA A 508 -53.40 7.04 17.53
N ALA A 509 -52.81 5.84 17.49
CA ALA A 509 -52.90 4.83 16.45
C ALA A 509 -52.26 5.11 15.06
N ALA A 510 -50.98 4.74 14.97
CA ALA A 510 -50.48 3.97 13.82
C ALA A 510 -49.60 2.82 14.35
N THR A 511 -50.12 1.59 14.30
CA THR A 511 -49.41 0.37 14.70
C THR A 511 -48.31 0.02 13.69
N GLY A 512 -47.05 0.38 14.00
CA GLY A 512 -45.86 -0.11 13.32
C GLY A 512 -45.10 -1.09 14.22
N SER A 513 -45.21 -2.39 13.94
CA SER A 513 -44.41 -3.45 14.56
C SER A 513 -42.94 -3.30 14.15
N GLN A 514 -42.04 -3.06 15.10
CA GLN A 514 -40.60 -3.27 14.87
C GLN A 514 -40.34 -4.77 14.91
N THR A 515 -40.31 -5.42 13.76
CA THR A 515 -39.93 -6.82 13.62
C THR A 515 -38.41 -6.95 13.68
N VAL A 516 -37.89 -7.58 14.75
CA VAL A 516 -36.50 -8.06 14.79
C VAL A 516 -36.33 -9.08 13.66
N SER A 517 -35.32 -8.92 12.81
CA SER A 517 -35.05 -9.87 11.72
C SER A 517 -34.80 -11.27 12.29
N LEU A 518 -35.31 -12.30 11.61
CA LEU A 518 -35.22 -13.70 12.03
C LEU A 518 -33.78 -14.14 12.34
N ASP A 519 -32.80 -13.65 11.58
CA ASP A 519 -31.37 -13.98 11.76
C ASP A 519 -30.84 -13.53 13.13
N ILE A 520 -31.15 -12.29 13.53
CA ILE A 520 -30.76 -11.73 14.84
C ILE A 520 -31.43 -12.51 15.98
N ALA A 521 -32.72 -12.85 15.81
CA ALA A 521 -33.46 -13.61 16.81
C ALA A 521 -32.90 -15.04 16.99
N LEU A 522 -32.44 -15.68 15.90
CA LEU A 522 -31.80 -17.00 15.96
C LEU A 522 -30.39 -16.96 16.57
N GLN A 523 -29.62 -15.89 16.34
CA GLN A 523 -28.33 -15.69 17.01
C GLN A 523 -28.48 -15.57 18.53
N GLN A 524 -29.53 -14.89 19.01
CA GLN A 524 -29.82 -14.79 20.44
C GLN A 524 -30.34 -16.11 21.04
N ALA A 525 -30.80 -17.03 20.20
CA ALA A 525 -31.28 -18.34 20.62
C ALA A 525 -30.17 -19.41 20.70
N ILE A 526 -28.90 -19.08 20.44
CA ILE A 526 -27.78 -20.03 20.57
C ILE A 526 -27.74 -20.62 21.99
N GLY A 527 -27.62 -21.94 22.09
CA GLY A 527 -27.68 -22.69 23.34
C GLY A 527 -29.09 -22.95 23.86
N SER A 528 -30.12 -22.30 23.32
CA SER A 528 -31.52 -22.56 23.66
C SER A 528 -32.06 -23.77 22.90
N ARG A 529 -33.00 -24.49 23.53
CA ARG A 529 -33.79 -25.51 22.82
C ARG A 529 -34.93 -24.82 22.08
N VAL A 530 -35.04 -25.06 20.78
CA VAL A 530 -36.04 -24.43 19.91
C VAL A 530 -36.84 -25.47 19.13
N ARG A 531 -38.06 -25.09 18.75
CA ARG A 531 -38.88 -25.77 17.74
C ARG A 531 -38.98 -24.87 16.51
N LEU A 532 -38.58 -25.39 15.36
CA LEU A 532 -38.56 -24.69 14.08
C LEU A 532 -39.72 -25.19 13.20
N ASN A 533 -40.48 -24.26 12.64
CA ASN A 533 -41.42 -24.54 11.56
C ASN A 533 -40.75 -24.18 10.23
N LEU A 534 -40.80 -25.08 9.25
CA LEU A 534 -40.20 -24.88 7.94
C LEU A 534 -41.24 -24.36 6.94
N VAL A 535 -40.79 -23.64 5.92
CA VAL A 535 -41.66 -23.02 4.89
C VAL A 535 -42.37 -24.06 4.02
N ALA A 536 -41.80 -25.25 3.85
CA ALA A 536 -42.41 -26.32 3.04
C ALA A 536 -43.60 -26.98 3.76
N THR A 537 -44.80 -26.87 3.18
CA THR A 537 -46.04 -27.48 3.67
C THR A 537 -45.93 -29.00 3.77
N GLY A 538 -46.15 -29.55 4.97
CA GLY A 538 -46.16 -31.00 5.22
C GLY A 538 -44.91 -31.59 5.88
N GLN A 539 -43.85 -30.78 6.11
CA GLN A 539 -42.68 -31.22 6.88
C GLN A 539 -42.96 -31.14 8.40
N PRO A 540 -42.62 -32.17 9.19
CA PRO A 540 -42.75 -32.10 10.65
C PRO A 540 -41.81 -31.04 11.24
N ALA A 541 -42.28 -30.34 12.27
CA ALA A 541 -41.50 -29.32 12.96
C ALA A 541 -40.20 -29.92 13.53
N VAL A 542 -39.08 -29.21 13.37
CA VAL A 542 -37.77 -29.70 13.81
C VAL A 542 -37.48 -29.15 15.20
N THR A 543 -37.22 -30.03 16.17
CA THR A 543 -36.89 -29.63 17.54
C THR A 543 -35.44 -30.00 17.87
N GLY A 544 -34.71 -29.11 18.53
CA GLY A 544 -33.33 -29.34 18.93
C GLY A 544 -32.72 -28.13 19.63
N VAL A 545 -31.43 -28.22 19.97
CA VAL A 545 -30.68 -27.11 20.58
C VAL A 545 -29.92 -26.36 19.50
N VAL A 546 -30.01 -25.02 19.51
CA VAL A 546 -29.29 -24.19 18.55
C VAL A 546 -27.81 -24.24 18.87
N PHE A 547 -27.02 -24.81 17.97
CA PHE A 547 -25.57 -24.84 18.10
C PHE A 547 -24.93 -23.55 17.57
N THR A 548 -25.34 -23.11 16.39
CA THR A 548 -24.94 -21.82 15.82
C THR A 548 -25.97 -21.33 14.79
N ALA A 549 -26.04 -20.02 14.61
CA ALA A 549 -26.82 -19.34 13.58
C ALA A 549 -25.92 -18.27 12.95
N ASP A 550 -25.61 -18.40 11.66
CA ASP A 550 -24.71 -17.48 10.97
C ASP A 550 -25.43 -16.75 9.83
N PRO A 551 -25.68 -15.43 9.98
CA PRO A 551 -26.29 -14.60 8.95
C PRO A 551 -25.45 -14.49 7.68
N LEU A 552 -24.11 -14.61 7.77
CA LEU A 552 -23.22 -14.50 6.61
C LEU A 552 -23.34 -15.72 5.68
N THR A 553 -23.42 -16.92 6.27
CA THR A 553 -23.63 -18.16 5.50
C THR A 553 -25.10 -18.52 5.30
N ASN A 554 -26.04 -17.82 5.97
CA ASN A 554 -27.49 -18.06 5.94
C ASN A 554 -27.88 -19.47 6.42
N LEU A 555 -27.17 -19.98 7.43
CA LEU A 555 -27.33 -21.33 7.96
C LEU A 555 -27.60 -21.33 9.47
N LEU A 556 -28.53 -22.19 9.88
CA LEU A 556 -28.76 -22.59 11.27
C LEU A 556 -28.32 -24.04 11.44
N VAL A 557 -27.56 -24.32 12.50
CA VAL A 557 -27.15 -25.68 12.88
C VAL A 557 -27.85 -26.07 14.18
N LEU A 558 -28.67 -27.11 14.11
CA LEU A 558 -29.49 -27.59 15.22
C LEU A 558 -29.05 -28.99 15.64
N ASN A 559 -28.77 -29.20 16.93
CA ASN A 559 -28.54 -30.53 17.48
C ASN A 559 -29.88 -31.16 17.88
N THR A 560 -30.34 -32.17 17.13
CA THR A 560 -31.68 -32.78 17.27
C THR A 560 -31.72 -33.88 18.34
N VAL A 561 -30.57 -34.42 18.73
CA VAL A 561 -30.44 -35.47 19.74
C VAL A 561 -29.26 -35.11 20.65
N SER A 562 -29.50 -34.23 21.62
CA SER A 562 -28.48 -33.95 22.64
C SER A 562 -28.51 -35.05 23.69
N THR A 563 -27.45 -35.85 23.77
CA THR A 563 -27.20 -36.81 24.86
C THR A 563 -26.17 -36.30 25.87
N SER A 564 -25.63 -35.09 25.68
CA SER A 564 -24.55 -34.53 26.50
C SER A 564 -24.99 -33.30 27.28
N SER A 565 -24.51 -33.20 28.52
CA SER A 565 -24.65 -32.06 29.44
C SER A 565 -23.70 -30.89 29.12
N THR A 566 -23.05 -30.89 27.95
CA THR A 566 -22.13 -29.81 27.53
C THR A 566 -22.89 -28.51 27.25
N ILE A 567 -22.54 -27.44 27.98
CA ILE A 567 -23.12 -26.11 27.81
C ILE A 567 -22.62 -25.52 26.48
N ILE A 568 -23.54 -25.21 25.57
CA ILE A 568 -23.24 -24.53 24.30
C ILE A 568 -23.32 -23.02 24.53
N THR A 569 -22.20 -22.32 24.38
CA THR A 569 -22.12 -20.85 24.38
C THR A 569 -21.67 -20.37 23.00
N ALA A 570 -21.91 -19.07 22.70
CA ALA A 570 -21.40 -18.43 21.48
C ALA A 570 -19.86 -18.45 21.36
N SER A 571 -19.14 -18.81 22.44
CA SER A 571 -17.68 -18.88 22.53
C SER A 571 -17.10 -20.29 22.47
N SER A 572 -17.93 -21.36 22.43
CA SER A 572 -17.43 -22.74 22.36
C SER A 572 -17.12 -23.15 20.91
N LEU A 573 -15.85 -23.50 20.64
CA LEU A 573 -15.40 -24.00 19.33
C LEU A 573 -15.58 -25.51 19.15
N ALA A 574 -15.97 -26.24 20.20
CA ALA A 574 -16.17 -27.70 20.14
C ALA A 574 -17.66 -28.04 20.04
N ALA A 575 -18.07 -28.67 18.94
CA ALA A 575 -19.42 -29.20 18.79
C ALA A 575 -19.62 -30.40 19.74
N PRO A 576 -20.65 -30.42 20.60
CA PRO A 576 -20.97 -31.59 21.41
C PRO A 576 -21.23 -32.83 20.55
N SER A 577 -21.09 -34.03 21.12
CA SER A 577 -21.56 -35.25 20.46
C SER A 577 -23.09 -35.21 20.30
N GLY A 578 -23.59 -35.53 19.10
CA GLY A 578 -25.02 -35.52 18.80
C GLY A 578 -25.32 -35.56 17.30
N THR A 579 -26.61 -35.61 16.96
CA THR A 579 -27.08 -35.57 15.59
C THR A 579 -27.38 -34.12 15.20
N TYR A 580 -26.70 -33.62 14.18
CA TYR A 580 -26.87 -32.24 13.71
C TYR A 580 -27.70 -32.17 12.43
N ARG A 581 -28.60 -31.19 12.38
CA ARG A 581 -29.34 -30.81 11.18
C ARG A 581 -28.96 -29.39 10.79
N ILE A 582 -28.52 -29.23 9.55
CA ILE A 582 -28.19 -27.93 8.96
C ILE A 582 -29.41 -27.45 8.17
N ILE A 583 -29.90 -26.26 8.47
CA ILE A 583 -31.15 -25.71 7.92
C ILE A 583 -30.85 -24.30 7.41
N PRO A 584 -31.09 -23.98 6.13
CA PRO A 584 -31.00 -22.61 5.64
C PRO A 584 -32.00 -21.70 6.38
N ILE A 585 -31.57 -20.53 6.85
CA ILE A 585 -32.47 -19.66 7.64
C ILE A 585 -33.66 -19.20 6.79
N SER A 586 -33.48 -19.04 5.48
CA SER A 586 -34.54 -18.77 4.51
C SER A 586 -35.65 -19.84 4.44
N GLN A 587 -35.41 -21.05 4.97
CA GLN A 587 -36.40 -22.14 5.01
C GLN A 587 -37.18 -22.18 6.33
N ILE A 588 -36.92 -21.26 7.27
CA ILE A 588 -37.58 -21.20 8.58
C ILE A 588 -38.71 -20.17 8.51
N SER A 589 -39.95 -20.61 8.71
CA SER A 589 -41.12 -19.72 8.72
C SER A 589 -41.35 -19.08 10.09
N SER A 590 -41.08 -19.82 11.16
CA SER A 590 -41.09 -19.33 12.54
C SER A 590 -40.29 -20.26 13.45
N PHE A 591 -39.88 -19.75 14.62
CA PHE A 591 -39.34 -20.59 15.67
C PHE A 591 -39.92 -20.23 17.03
N GLN A 592 -39.93 -21.21 17.92
CA GLN A 592 -40.35 -21.07 19.31
C GLN A 592 -39.22 -21.54 20.23
N VAL A 593 -38.84 -20.72 21.21
CA VAL A 593 -37.91 -21.12 22.27
C VAL A 593 -38.67 -22.00 23.28
N LEU A 594 -38.18 -23.23 23.49
CA LEU A 594 -38.75 -24.20 24.42
C LEU A 594 -38.05 -24.16 25.79
N SER A 595 -36.74 -23.89 25.82
CA SER A 595 -35.99 -23.69 27.06
C SER A 595 -34.72 -22.88 26.80
N LEU A 596 -34.35 -22.05 27.78
CA LEU A 596 -33.10 -21.29 27.78
C LEU A 596 -31.90 -22.18 28.18
N PRO A 597 -30.66 -21.81 27.82
CA PRO A 597 -29.46 -22.52 28.28
C PRO A 597 -29.34 -22.46 29.81
N PRO A 598 -28.73 -23.47 30.45
CA PRO A 598 -28.44 -23.45 31.89
C PRO A 598 -27.49 -22.29 32.24
N PRO A 599 -27.61 -21.68 33.44
CA PRO A 599 -26.76 -20.59 33.89
C PRO A 599 -25.29 -21.03 33.98
N ASN A 600 -24.40 -20.18 33.47
CA ASN A 600 -22.97 -20.47 33.30
C ASN A 600 -22.23 -20.41 34.65
N PRO A 601 -21.40 -21.40 35.04
CA PRO A 601 -20.24 -21.10 35.89
C PRO A 601 -19.26 -20.23 35.09
N GLU A 602 -18.53 -19.35 35.77
CA GLU A 602 -17.69 -18.27 35.23
C GLU A 602 -16.97 -18.52 33.88
N PRO A 603 -16.77 -17.48 33.05
CA PRO A 603 -16.10 -17.63 31.77
C PRO A 603 -14.64 -18.03 32.00
N THR A 604 -14.33 -19.30 31.84
CA THR A 604 -12.96 -19.71 31.50
C THR A 604 -12.71 -19.18 30.09
N ASN A 605 -11.88 -18.14 29.99
CA ASN A 605 -11.34 -17.68 28.71
C ASN A 605 -10.59 -18.87 28.08
N ALA A 606 -11.29 -19.66 27.25
CA ALA A 606 -10.62 -20.54 26.32
C ALA A 606 -9.75 -19.63 25.45
N ALA A 607 -8.44 -19.75 25.60
CA ALA A 607 -7.50 -19.02 24.77
C ALA A 607 -7.84 -19.32 23.31
N LEU A 608 -8.38 -18.33 22.60
CA LEU A 608 -8.40 -18.35 21.15
C LEU A 608 -6.92 -18.42 20.76
N ASN A 609 -6.48 -19.56 20.26
CA ASN A 609 -5.16 -19.65 19.65
C ASN A 609 -5.08 -18.53 18.62
N ALA A 610 -4.06 -17.69 18.76
CA ALA A 610 -3.83 -16.59 17.84
C ALA A 610 -3.89 -17.16 16.41
N ILE A 611 -4.73 -16.55 15.57
CA ILE A 611 -4.72 -16.87 14.15
C ILE A 611 -3.31 -16.52 13.67
N ASP A 612 -2.59 -17.52 13.19
CA ASP A 612 -1.30 -17.29 12.55
C ASP A 612 -1.55 -16.50 11.26
N THR A 613 -1.43 -15.18 11.41
CA THR A 613 -1.60 -14.22 10.33
C THR A 613 -0.57 -14.45 9.24
N ASN A 614 0.63 -14.94 9.59
CA ASN A 614 1.67 -15.28 8.63
C ASN A 614 1.27 -16.50 7.79
N ALA A 615 0.76 -17.57 8.42
CA ALA A 615 0.25 -18.73 7.68
C ALA A 615 -0.96 -18.37 6.80
N THR A 616 -1.79 -17.42 7.23
CA THR A 616 -2.94 -16.94 6.47
C THR A 616 -2.53 -16.06 5.30
N GLN A 617 -1.55 -15.18 5.51
CA GLN A 617 -0.97 -14.32 4.47
C GLN A 617 -0.16 -15.13 3.46
N ALA A 618 0.54 -16.19 3.90
CA ALA A 618 1.23 -17.14 3.03
C ALA A 618 0.24 -17.92 2.14
N ARG A 619 -0.89 -18.37 2.70
CA ARG A 619 -1.97 -18.99 1.91
C ARG A 619 -2.57 -18.01 0.90
N LEU A 620 -2.83 -16.77 1.31
CA LEU A 620 -3.34 -15.74 0.42
C LEU A 620 -2.34 -15.42 -0.70
N ALA A 621 -1.06 -15.25 -0.38
CA ALA A 621 0.00 -15.01 -1.36
C ALA A 621 0.11 -16.17 -2.35
N LYS A 622 0.03 -17.43 -1.87
CA LYS A 622 0.01 -18.62 -2.72
C LYS A 622 -1.21 -18.64 -3.65
N SER A 623 -2.39 -18.27 -3.16
CA SER A 623 -3.61 -18.18 -3.97
C SER A 623 -3.57 -17.04 -5.00
N ILE A 624 -3.01 -15.88 -4.63
CA ILE A 624 -2.79 -14.75 -5.56
C ILE A 624 -1.81 -15.16 -6.63
N ALA A 625 -0.67 -15.75 -6.26
CA ALA A 625 0.34 -16.23 -7.21
C ALA A 625 -0.24 -17.28 -8.16
N ALA A 626 -1.06 -18.21 -7.65
CA ALA A 626 -1.74 -19.20 -8.48
C ALA A 626 -2.73 -18.56 -9.46
N LYS A 627 -3.52 -17.56 -9.02
CA LYS A 627 -4.44 -16.82 -9.90
C LYS A 627 -3.71 -15.96 -10.93
N GLN A 628 -2.63 -15.28 -10.56
CA GLN A 628 -1.80 -14.51 -11.47
C GLN A 628 -1.11 -15.41 -12.50
N ALA A 629 -0.62 -16.58 -12.09
CA ALA A 629 -0.06 -17.58 -12.99
C ALA A 629 -1.12 -18.14 -13.95
N ALA A 630 -2.35 -18.34 -13.48
CA ALA A 630 -3.48 -18.73 -14.35
C ALA A 630 -3.85 -17.62 -15.34
N GLN A 631 -3.88 -16.36 -14.89
CA GLN A 631 -4.18 -15.20 -15.73
C GLN A 631 -3.11 -14.94 -16.78
N ALA A 632 -1.83 -15.12 -16.44
CA ALA A 632 -0.70 -14.98 -17.38
C ALA A 632 -0.71 -16.03 -18.51
N ARG A 633 -1.48 -17.13 -18.35
CA ARG A 633 -1.66 -18.16 -19.38
C ARG A 633 -2.82 -17.90 -20.33
N LEU A 634 -3.70 -16.94 -20.01
CA LEU A 634 -4.80 -16.56 -20.89
C LEU A 634 -4.27 -15.71 -22.04
N GLY A 635 -4.68 -16.06 -23.26
CA GLY A 635 -4.29 -15.32 -24.45
C GLY A 635 -4.88 -13.90 -24.49
N PRO A 636 -4.30 -13.02 -25.33
CA PRO A 636 -4.78 -11.66 -25.52
C PRO A 636 -6.24 -11.64 -25.99
N LYS A 637 -6.90 -10.48 -25.81
CA LYS A 637 -8.31 -10.26 -26.20
C LYS A 637 -8.54 -10.69 -27.65
N GLY A 638 -9.52 -11.57 -27.88
CA GLY A 638 -9.81 -12.13 -29.21
C GLY A 638 -9.07 -13.44 -29.54
N THR A 639 -8.44 -14.10 -28.55
CA THR A 639 -7.95 -15.48 -28.67
C THR A 639 -9.12 -16.45 -28.69
N THR A 640 -9.20 -17.33 -29.70
CA THR A 640 -10.29 -18.33 -29.79
C THR A 640 -10.03 -19.50 -28.82
N PRO A 641 -11.06 -20.27 -28.42
CA PRO A 641 -10.87 -21.46 -27.59
C PRO A 641 -9.88 -22.46 -28.18
N THR A 642 -9.86 -22.59 -29.52
CA THR A 642 -8.92 -23.44 -30.25
C THR A 642 -7.48 -22.96 -30.11
N ASP A 643 -7.25 -21.65 -30.21
CA ASP A 643 -5.92 -21.06 -30.08
C ASP A 643 -5.39 -21.13 -28.65
N GLN A 644 -6.28 -20.90 -27.67
CA GLN A 644 -5.96 -21.07 -26.26
C GLN A 644 -5.59 -22.54 -25.94
N ALA A 645 -6.35 -23.50 -26.47
CA ALA A 645 -6.07 -24.92 -26.30
C ALA A 645 -4.76 -25.35 -26.99
N LEU A 646 -4.40 -24.74 -28.13
CA LEU A 646 -3.12 -24.94 -28.78
C LEU A 646 -1.96 -24.42 -27.91
N PHE A 647 -2.08 -23.20 -27.38
CA PHE A 647 -1.10 -22.63 -26.45
C PHE A 647 -0.91 -23.53 -25.23
N GLU A 648 -2.00 -24.00 -24.62
CA GLU A 648 -1.94 -24.91 -23.48
C GLU A 648 -1.28 -26.24 -23.83
N ALA A 649 -1.57 -26.81 -25.00
CA ALA A 649 -0.97 -28.06 -25.46
C ALA A 649 0.55 -27.92 -25.65
N LEU A 650 1.00 -26.85 -26.29
CA LEU A 650 2.43 -26.56 -26.47
C LEU A 650 3.13 -26.27 -25.13
N SER A 651 2.45 -25.57 -24.21
CA SER A 651 2.98 -25.22 -22.89
C SER A 651 3.26 -26.42 -21.98
N ARG A 652 2.67 -27.60 -22.27
CA ARG A 652 2.87 -28.83 -21.48
C ARG A 652 4.22 -29.48 -21.72
N THR A 653 4.79 -29.29 -22.90
CA THR A 653 6.05 -29.93 -23.31
C THR A 653 7.18 -28.93 -23.45
N MET A 654 6.87 -27.65 -23.68
CA MET A 654 7.85 -26.58 -23.87
C MET A 654 7.40 -25.31 -23.12
N PRO A 655 8.31 -24.54 -22.48
CA PRO A 655 7.97 -23.25 -21.92
C PRO A 655 7.31 -22.36 -22.98
N ALA A 656 6.12 -21.84 -22.70
CA ALA A 656 5.35 -21.03 -23.64
C ALA A 656 4.79 -19.79 -22.94
N THR A 657 4.87 -18.64 -23.61
CA THR A 657 4.28 -17.37 -23.15
C THR A 657 3.60 -16.64 -24.29
N TRP A 658 2.67 -15.74 -23.97
CA TRP A 658 2.10 -14.82 -24.95
C TRP A 658 3.01 -13.60 -25.11
N SER A 659 3.36 -13.25 -26.35
CA SER A 659 4.13 -12.06 -26.71
C SER A 659 3.33 -11.23 -27.72
N GLY A 660 2.70 -10.14 -27.27
CA GLY A 660 1.74 -9.40 -28.08
C GLY A 660 0.58 -10.28 -28.54
N SER A 661 0.41 -10.43 -29.86
CA SER A 661 -0.54 -11.36 -30.48
C SER A 661 0.09 -12.69 -30.96
N GLY A 662 1.33 -12.99 -30.56
CA GLY A 662 2.06 -14.22 -30.92
C GLY A 662 2.28 -15.17 -29.73
N MET A 663 2.46 -16.46 -30.00
CA MET A 663 2.90 -17.45 -29.00
C MET A 663 4.42 -17.59 -29.06
N LEU A 664 5.11 -17.30 -27.96
CA LEU A 664 6.54 -17.47 -27.82
C LEU A 664 6.85 -18.81 -27.15
N ILE A 665 7.55 -19.70 -27.85
CA ILE A 665 7.89 -21.06 -27.41
C ILE A 665 9.40 -21.17 -27.18
N SER A 666 9.78 -21.51 -25.94
CA SER A 666 11.15 -21.71 -25.46
C SER A 666 12.10 -20.55 -25.80
N ASP A 667 11.58 -19.33 -25.83
CA ASP A 667 12.29 -18.09 -26.23
C ASP A 667 12.99 -18.16 -27.59
N THR A 668 12.63 -19.15 -28.42
CA THR A 668 13.33 -19.52 -29.66
C THR A 668 12.41 -19.39 -30.85
N TYR A 669 11.13 -19.78 -30.71
CA TYR A 669 10.16 -19.79 -31.80
C TYR A 669 9.01 -18.84 -31.50
N LEU A 670 8.63 -18.03 -32.48
CA LEU A 670 7.44 -17.19 -32.46
C LEU A 670 6.41 -17.78 -33.42
N ILE A 671 5.17 -17.97 -32.95
CA ILE A 671 4.03 -18.41 -33.76
C ILE A 671 3.03 -17.26 -33.83
N GLU A 672 2.86 -16.70 -35.02
CA GLU A 672 1.97 -15.55 -35.25
C GLU A 672 0.59 -16.00 -35.76
N LYS A 673 -0.41 -15.11 -35.73
CA LYS A 673 -1.72 -15.39 -36.32
C LYS A 673 -1.62 -15.44 -37.86
N PRO A 674 -2.28 -16.41 -38.52
CA PRO A 674 -2.99 -17.56 -37.95
C PRO A 674 -2.03 -18.60 -37.38
N TYR A 675 -2.25 -19.03 -36.12
CA TYR A 675 -1.32 -19.89 -35.37
C TYR A 675 -1.22 -21.32 -35.95
N ASP A 676 -0.42 -21.45 -37.00
CA ASP A 676 -0.22 -22.66 -37.77
C ASP A 676 1.25 -22.86 -38.14
N ALA A 677 1.54 -24.01 -38.75
CA ALA A 677 2.90 -24.38 -39.13
C ALA A 677 3.55 -23.40 -40.12
N ALA A 678 2.77 -22.66 -40.92
CA ALA A 678 3.34 -21.70 -41.87
C ALA A 678 3.86 -20.44 -41.18
N ASN A 679 3.31 -20.11 -40.02
CA ASN A 679 3.62 -18.88 -39.26
C ASN A 679 4.58 -19.11 -38.08
N VAL A 680 5.32 -20.23 -38.08
CA VAL A 680 6.40 -20.48 -37.12
C VAL A 680 7.70 -19.84 -37.64
N ARG A 681 8.29 -18.94 -36.84
CA ARG A 681 9.54 -18.25 -37.14
C ARG A 681 10.50 -18.29 -35.97
N PHE A 682 11.79 -18.05 -36.21
CA PHE A 682 12.73 -17.80 -35.11
C PHE A 682 12.52 -16.41 -34.53
N VAL A 683 12.74 -16.29 -33.24
CA VAL A 683 13.03 -14.99 -32.62
C VAL A 683 14.40 -14.51 -33.12
N GLU A 684 14.55 -13.22 -33.36
CA GLU A 684 15.79 -12.62 -33.86
C GLU A 684 17.01 -13.04 -33.00
N GLY A 685 18.08 -13.48 -33.66
CA GLY A 685 19.29 -13.96 -32.99
C GLY A 685 19.20 -15.36 -32.36
N ARG A 686 18.12 -16.12 -32.59
CA ARG A 686 17.96 -17.49 -32.09
C ARG A 686 18.01 -18.53 -33.22
N HIS A 687 18.44 -19.75 -32.89
CA HIS A 687 18.60 -20.85 -33.83
C HIS A 687 18.06 -22.16 -33.24
N GLY A 688 17.60 -23.06 -34.10
CA GLY A 688 17.00 -24.34 -33.71
C GLY A 688 16.51 -25.13 -34.93
N ASP A 689 15.62 -26.10 -34.71
CA ASP A 689 15.05 -26.94 -35.77
C ASP A 689 13.62 -26.46 -36.10
N LEU A 690 13.53 -25.57 -37.10
CA LEU A 690 12.27 -24.95 -37.50
C LEU A 690 11.28 -25.97 -38.05
N GLU A 691 11.74 -26.93 -38.85
CA GLU A 691 10.88 -27.94 -39.48
C GLU A 691 10.31 -28.92 -38.46
N ARG A 692 11.08 -29.26 -37.43
CA ARG A 692 10.56 -30.01 -36.29
C ARG A 692 9.49 -29.22 -35.55
N MET A 693 9.69 -27.94 -35.29
CA MET A 693 8.70 -27.11 -34.58
C MET A 693 7.39 -26.99 -35.38
N LYS A 694 7.48 -26.76 -36.70
CA LYS A 694 6.30 -26.75 -37.58
C LYS A 694 5.48 -28.04 -37.50
N LYS A 695 6.15 -29.20 -37.50
CA LYS A 695 5.49 -30.51 -37.33
C LYS A 695 4.81 -30.66 -35.97
N VAL A 696 5.44 -30.16 -34.90
CA VAL A 696 4.86 -30.18 -33.54
C VAL A 696 3.60 -29.31 -33.46
N VAL A 697 3.65 -28.10 -34.02
CA VAL A 697 2.49 -27.18 -34.06
C VAL A 697 1.33 -27.79 -34.83
N GLU A 698 1.58 -28.37 -36.02
CA GLU A 698 0.55 -29.02 -36.82
C GLU A 698 -0.08 -30.22 -36.09
N MET A 699 0.76 -31.07 -35.47
CA MET A 699 0.30 -32.24 -34.72
C MET A 699 -0.58 -31.85 -33.52
N GLU A 700 -0.17 -30.87 -32.72
CA GLU A 700 -0.96 -30.42 -31.56
C GLU A 700 -2.26 -29.73 -31.99
N ARG A 701 -2.24 -28.97 -33.08
CA ARG A 701 -3.44 -28.34 -33.64
C ARG A 701 -4.46 -29.37 -34.13
N GLN A 702 -4.01 -30.46 -34.76
CA GLN A 702 -4.88 -31.57 -35.14
C GLN A 702 -5.49 -32.28 -33.92
N LYS A 703 -4.69 -32.53 -32.87
CA LYS A 703 -5.19 -33.10 -31.61
C LYS A 703 -6.23 -32.20 -30.94
N VAL A 704 -6.01 -30.89 -30.91
CA VAL A 704 -6.95 -29.92 -30.36
C VAL A 704 -8.26 -29.91 -31.15
N ARG A 705 -8.20 -29.88 -32.49
CA ARG A 705 -9.39 -29.96 -33.36
C ARG A 705 -10.20 -31.25 -33.12
N LEU A 706 -9.52 -32.40 -33.01
CA LEU A 706 -10.16 -33.69 -32.73
C LEU A 706 -10.80 -33.77 -31.33
N LYS A 707 -10.25 -33.07 -30.34
CA LYS A 707 -10.82 -33.00 -28.99
C LYS A 707 -12.04 -32.08 -28.93
N LEU A 708 -11.99 -30.96 -29.64
CA LEU A 708 -13.12 -30.03 -29.76
C LEU A 708 -14.28 -30.66 -30.54
N SER A 709 -14.01 -31.42 -31.62
CA SER A 709 -15.07 -32.12 -32.38
C SER A 709 -15.75 -33.25 -31.60
N LYS A 710 -15.20 -33.66 -30.46
CA LYS A 710 -15.75 -34.71 -29.56
C LYS A 710 -16.37 -34.15 -28.27
N ASN A 711 -16.50 -32.81 -28.13
CA ASN A 711 -16.97 -32.13 -26.91
C ASN A 711 -16.22 -32.56 -25.62
N LEU A 712 -14.93 -32.92 -25.72
CA LEU A 712 -14.11 -33.38 -24.57
C LEU A 712 -13.44 -32.23 -23.81
N LEU A 713 -13.84 -30.98 -24.07
CA LEU A 713 -13.25 -29.76 -23.49
C LEU A 713 -14.36 -28.89 -22.88
N ASP A 714 -15.17 -29.45 -21.98
CA ASP A 714 -16.10 -28.65 -21.18
C ASP A 714 -15.35 -28.00 -20.02
N GLY A 715 -15.35 -26.67 -20.02
CA GLY A 715 -14.74 -25.83 -19.00
C GLY A 715 -15.41 -25.97 -17.64
N LYS A 716 -14.79 -26.75 -16.74
CA LYS A 716 -14.91 -26.60 -15.29
C LYS A 716 -13.51 -26.64 -14.69
N MET A 717 -13.08 -25.51 -14.10
CA MET A 717 -11.92 -25.48 -13.20
C MET A 717 -12.25 -26.35 -11.98
N GLY A 718 -11.76 -27.59 -12.01
CA GLY A 718 -11.88 -28.55 -10.92
C GLY A 718 -10.80 -28.32 -9.87
N SER A 719 -11.25 -27.96 -8.67
CA SER A 719 -10.56 -28.13 -7.39
C SER A 719 -9.82 -29.46 -7.30
N ASP A 720 -8.59 -29.42 -6.80
CA ASP A 720 -7.84 -30.58 -6.29
C ASP A 720 -8.73 -31.42 -5.37
N LYS A 721 -9.03 -32.64 -5.79
CA LYS A 721 -9.37 -33.75 -4.89
C LYS A 721 -8.32 -34.83 -5.10
N SER A 722 -7.34 -34.85 -4.21
CA SER A 722 -6.48 -36.02 -4.00
C SER A 722 -7.37 -37.21 -3.59
N PRO A 723 -7.19 -38.42 -4.16
CA PRO A 723 -7.80 -39.60 -3.59
C PRO A 723 -6.97 -40.08 -2.41
N ALA A 724 -7.61 -40.16 -1.24
CA ALA A 724 -7.08 -40.83 -0.07
C ALA A 724 -6.80 -42.30 -0.38
N LYS A 725 -5.59 -42.76 -0.06
CA LYS A 725 -5.24 -44.19 -0.04
C LYS A 725 -6.04 -44.86 1.09
N SER A 726 -7.07 -45.63 0.74
CA SER A 726 -7.62 -46.66 1.61
C SER A 726 -6.93 -47.99 1.31
N SER A 727 -6.18 -48.48 2.29
CA SER A 727 -5.63 -49.82 2.40
C SER A 727 -6.73 -50.89 2.44
N SER A 728 -6.64 -51.94 1.61
CA SER A 728 -6.95 -53.36 1.94
C SER A 728 -6.79 -54.26 0.68
N PRO A 729 -6.50 -55.56 0.84
CA PRO A 729 -5.53 -56.26 -0.01
C PRO A 729 -6.12 -57.10 -1.15
N SER A 730 -5.31 -57.28 -2.18
CA SER A 730 -5.48 -58.27 -3.24
C SER A 730 -5.36 -59.71 -2.72
N GLN A 731 -6.40 -60.52 -2.92
CA GLN A 731 -6.28 -61.96 -3.12
C GLN A 731 -6.52 -62.31 -4.60
N MET A 732 -5.49 -62.93 -5.18
CA MET A 732 -5.45 -63.91 -6.28
C MET A 732 -6.49 -63.89 -7.43
N LYS A 733 -5.94 -63.64 -8.63
CA LYS A 733 -5.98 -64.42 -9.90
C LYS A 733 -7.28 -65.10 -10.40
N LYS A 734 -7.35 -65.07 -11.75
CA LYS A 734 -8.23 -65.76 -12.75
C LYS A 734 -9.60 -65.10 -12.88
N GLY A 735 -10.11 -64.75 -14.05
CA GLY A 735 -9.83 -65.16 -15.42
C GLY A 735 -11.20 -65.29 -16.12
N GLY A 736 -11.38 -64.66 -17.28
CA GLY A 736 -12.65 -64.59 -18.01
C GLY A 736 -12.79 -63.28 -18.75
#